data_AF-A0A957Q757-F1
#
_entry.id   AF-A0A957Q757-F1
#
_cell.length_a   1.000
_cell.length_b   1.000
_cell.length_c   1.000
_cell.angle_alpha   90.00
_cell.angle_beta   90.00
_cell.angle_gamma   90.00
#
_symmetry.space_group_name_H-M   'P 1'
#
loop_
_entity.id
_entity.type
_entity.pdbx_description
1 polymer ?
#
loop_
_entity_poly.entity_id
_entity_poly.type
_entity_poly.pdbx_seq_one_letter_code
_entity_poly.pdbx_strand_id
1 'polypeptide(L)'
;MLLPLLAVVIFIALLIVVAVWLGETQAILVRHLLERVAVIILAIIVAFFVFRYLIANAANCGLDCVNVNLTGRDLRDADLRGGNFVEANLGDADLSNADLRDADLSGADLTGANLENANLEGAWLVGANLTQAYLRGAVLRNTNLNGADLLEADLTGVDLTETHLQGAGFEKAKLIEVQLQNANIAGVVFTAANLQGADFTGAQLQGARLSQADLSGSFFVDADLSGAWLNIATLTGADLTGANLSGASMMGANLSSTKLEKAKLFGAVLVGAQMQGVLLFGADLTGARLFRAELTVNDLRLDPVIQGLNQLQQSRIRTDVALAGVQFDAHTVWPQGNETVLSDMLGRQYRQQTDANLVSGEEMVSAEHADFMMAGSTTVMPLSQALYNSYLEQGNPVRAQLLGMSTGIGFDYFCKTGESDIAMASRPIHPSEVTDCAAINRTPISIPVGIDAIAVVVNADNRFVQDVTIQDLNRIFSAEYWFDANLEWPREEILRFVPDQAAGTFDFFVEQIFEGKPQALLNAPRTVTSANNNELVYNIITHPYATGFMGFAFYQQNAEALNLLSINGVTPNVVTVENGEYVLTRPLLLYTDAAILRKNRNLAEFLRFYLENVNEVIGQVGYFPLSPAALEKSQTRLRELLNEGNSQGNDSINEPAWH
;
A
#
# COMPACT_ATOMS: atom_id res chain seq x y z
N MET A 1 7.25 -25.02 -42.68
CA MET A 1 6.70 -25.46 -44.00
C MET A 1 7.73 -25.96 -45.03
N LEU A 2 8.93 -25.38 -45.15
CA LEU A 2 9.83 -25.67 -46.30
C LEU A 2 10.82 -26.85 -46.14
N LEU A 3 11.30 -27.17 -44.93
CA LEU A 3 12.24 -28.28 -44.71
C LEU A 3 11.70 -29.68 -45.08
N PRO A 4 10.45 -30.04 -44.73
CA PRO A 4 9.88 -31.35 -45.10
C PRO A 4 9.68 -31.46 -46.60
N LEU A 5 9.27 -30.36 -47.24
CA LEU A 5 9.10 -30.28 -48.69
C LEU A 5 10.44 -30.44 -49.43
N LEU A 6 11.52 -29.83 -48.92
CA LEU A 6 12.85 -29.98 -49.49
C LEU A 6 13.37 -31.41 -49.36
N ALA A 7 13.14 -32.06 -48.22
CA ALA A 7 13.50 -33.47 -48.01
C ALA A 7 12.72 -34.41 -48.93
N VAL A 8 11.43 -34.15 -49.15
CA VAL A 8 10.59 -34.90 -50.10
C VAL A 8 11.07 -34.68 -51.55
N VAL A 9 11.42 -33.44 -51.92
CA VAL A 9 11.94 -33.13 -53.28
C VAL A 9 13.30 -33.78 -53.51
N ILE A 10 14.22 -33.74 -52.54
CA ILE A 10 15.53 -34.39 -52.63
C ILE A 10 15.37 -35.92 -52.70
N PHE A 11 14.44 -36.49 -51.94
CA PHE A 11 14.14 -37.92 -51.97
C PHE A 11 13.53 -38.36 -53.31
N ILE A 12 12.60 -37.59 -53.87
CA ILE A 12 12.03 -37.83 -55.20
C ILE A 12 13.13 -37.72 -56.28
N ALA A 13 14.03 -36.74 -56.19
CA ALA A 13 15.14 -36.59 -57.12
C ALA A 13 16.12 -37.78 -57.07
N LEU A 14 16.47 -38.26 -55.87
CA LEU A 14 17.29 -39.47 -55.68
C LEU A 14 16.61 -40.73 -56.23
N LEU A 15 15.29 -40.84 -56.06
CA LEU A 15 14.50 -41.96 -56.60
C LEU A 15 14.44 -41.96 -58.12
N ILE A 16 14.33 -40.78 -58.75
CA ILE A 16 14.37 -40.64 -60.21
C ILE A 16 15.76 -41.04 -60.74
N VAL A 17 16.84 -40.64 -60.07
CA VAL A 17 18.21 -41.04 -60.44
C VAL A 17 18.41 -42.56 -60.35
N VAL A 18 17.90 -43.20 -59.29
CA VAL A 18 17.97 -44.66 -59.11
C VAL A 18 17.11 -45.40 -60.15
N ALA A 19 15.95 -44.86 -60.52
CA ALA A 19 15.08 -45.44 -61.54
C ALA A 19 15.67 -45.36 -62.96
N VAL A 20 16.43 -44.31 -63.28
CA VAL A 20 17.14 -44.17 -64.56
C VAL A 20 18.34 -45.12 -64.66
N TRP A 21 18.93 -45.52 -63.52
CA TRP A 21 20.09 -46.42 -63.47
C TRP A 21 19.75 -47.91 -63.58
N LEU A 22 18.49 -48.30 -63.38
CA LEU A 22 18.04 -49.69 -63.39
C LEU A 22 17.34 -50.01 -64.73
N GLY A 23 17.94 -50.90 -65.52
CA GLY A 23 17.43 -51.31 -66.84
C GLY A 23 16.03 -51.95 -66.84
N GLU A 24 15.42 -52.02 -68.04
CA GLU A 24 13.98 -52.24 -68.30
C GLU A 24 13.30 -53.43 -67.58
N THR A 25 14.04 -54.44 -67.12
CA THR A 25 13.49 -55.63 -66.45
C THR A 25 13.51 -55.56 -64.92
N GLN A 26 14.37 -54.74 -64.30
CA GLN A 26 14.36 -54.47 -62.85
C GLN A 26 13.46 -53.28 -62.50
N ALA A 27 13.08 -52.47 -63.49
CA ALA A 27 12.24 -51.29 -63.34
C ALA A 27 10.83 -51.62 -62.81
N ILE A 28 10.24 -52.78 -63.12
CA ILE A 28 8.87 -53.13 -62.69
C ILE A 28 8.81 -53.40 -61.18
N LEU A 29 9.78 -54.17 -60.66
CA LEU A 29 9.83 -54.54 -59.25
C LEU A 29 10.16 -53.33 -58.37
N VAL A 30 11.07 -52.47 -58.84
CA VAL A 30 11.44 -51.22 -58.19
C VAL A 30 10.28 -50.22 -58.25
N ARG A 31 9.58 -50.11 -59.39
CA ARG A 31 8.39 -49.25 -59.52
C ARG A 31 7.28 -49.66 -58.57
N HIS A 32 6.98 -50.96 -58.43
CA HIS A 32 5.99 -51.41 -57.45
C HIS A 32 6.42 -51.20 -56.00
N LEU A 33 7.71 -51.32 -55.70
CA LEU A 33 8.22 -50.99 -54.38
C LEU A 33 8.08 -49.48 -54.09
N LEU A 34 8.38 -48.62 -55.07
CA LEU A 34 8.25 -47.17 -54.95
C LEU A 34 6.80 -46.71 -54.87
N GLU A 35 5.90 -47.29 -55.65
CA GLU A 35 4.45 -47.03 -55.56
C GLU A 35 3.93 -47.41 -54.16
N ARG A 36 4.35 -48.56 -53.61
CA ARG A 36 3.98 -48.96 -52.25
C ARG A 36 4.55 -48.03 -51.17
N VAL A 37 5.81 -47.62 -51.29
CA VAL A 37 6.43 -46.68 -50.35
C VAL A 37 5.78 -45.30 -50.44
N ALA A 38 5.47 -44.80 -51.64
CA ALA A 38 4.78 -43.53 -51.83
C ALA A 38 3.35 -43.57 -51.26
N VAL A 39 2.63 -44.68 -51.43
CA VAL A 39 1.29 -44.87 -50.82
C VAL A 39 1.40 -44.95 -49.30
N ILE A 40 2.42 -45.60 -48.74
CA ILE A 40 2.63 -45.65 -47.28
C ILE A 40 2.97 -44.26 -46.74
N ILE A 41 3.84 -43.51 -47.41
CA ILE A 41 4.18 -42.14 -46.99
C ILE A 41 2.96 -41.23 -47.10
N LEU A 42 2.19 -41.31 -48.19
CA LEU A 42 0.94 -40.55 -48.34
C LEU A 42 -0.08 -40.96 -47.28
N ALA A 43 -0.19 -42.25 -46.96
CA ALA A 43 -1.07 -42.74 -45.89
C ALA A 43 -0.61 -42.27 -44.51
N ILE A 44 0.70 -42.17 -44.25
CA ILE A 44 1.24 -41.60 -43.00
C ILE A 44 0.97 -40.11 -42.94
N ILE A 45 1.14 -39.36 -44.03
CA ILE A 45 0.83 -37.93 -44.11
C ILE A 45 -0.67 -37.69 -43.91
N VAL A 46 -1.52 -38.44 -44.62
CA VAL A 46 -2.98 -38.35 -44.47
C VAL A 46 -3.40 -38.78 -43.08
N ALA A 47 -2.84 -39.86 -42.51
CA ALA A 47 -3.11 -40.26 -41.14
C ALA A 47 -2.65 -39.20 -40.14
N PHE A 48 -1.52 -38.53 -40.37
CA PHE A 48 -1.06 -37.42 -39.53
C PHE A 48 -2.04 -36.24 -39.58
N PHE A 49 -2.52 -35.85 -40.77
CA PHE A 49 -3.51 -34.79 -40.92
C PHE A 49 -4.89 -35.18 -40.38
N VAL A 50 -5.33 -36.42 -40.59
CA VAL A 50 -6.60 -36.94 -40.05
C VAL A 50 -6.53 -37.08 -38.54
N PHE A 51 -5.39 -37.53 -37.99
CA PHE A 51 -5.19 -37.64 -36.55
C PHE A 51 -5.13 -36.26 -35.90
N ARG A 52 -4.47 -35.27 -36.52
CA ARG A 52 -4.55 -33.86 -36.09
C ARG A 52 -5.97 -33.29 -36.20
N TYR A 53 -6.66 -33.55 -37.30
CA TYR A 53 -8.06 -33.15 -37.49
C TYR A 53 -8.99 -33.78 -36.45
N LEU A 54 -8.73 -35.04 -36.06
CA LEU A 54 -9.49 -35.75 -35.03
C LEU A 54 -9.14 -35.29 -33.61
N ILE A 55 -7.91 -34.85 -33.33
CA ILE A 55 -7.55 -34.23 -32.03
C ILE A 55 -8.21 -32.86 -31.91
N ALA A 56 -8.16 -32.02 -32.96
CA ALA A 56 -8.87 -30.76 -33.01
C ALA A 56 -10.40 -30.93 -32.86
N ASN A 57 -10.97 -32.04 -33.39
CA ASN A 57 -12.39 -32.40 -33.23
C ASN A 57 -12.66 -33.36 -32.04
N ALA A 58 -11.68 -33.67 -31.19
CA ALA A 58 -11.87 -34.45 -29.96
C ALA A 58 -12.16 -33.53 -28.75
N ALA A 59 -12.18 -32.21 -28.98
CA ALA A 59 -13.08 -31.30 -28.30
C ALA A 59 -14.46 -31.46 -28.97
N ASN A 60 -15.50 -31.87 -28.24
CA ASN A 60 -16.86 -32.04 -28.78
C ASN A 60 -17.54 -30.68 -29.13
N CYS A 61 -16.76 -29.65 -29.42
CA CYS A 61 -17.19 -28.29 -29.60
C CYS A 61 -16.54 -27.75 -30.88
N GLY A 62 -17.34 -27.13 -31.75
CA GLY A 62 -16.86 -26.49 -32.97
C GLY A 62 -16.18 -25.16 -32.65
N LEU A 63 -16.56 -24.08 -33.32
CA LEU A 63 -16.17 -22.71 -32.94
C LEU A 63 -16.91 -22.20 -31.68
N ASP A 64 -17.65 -23.05 -30.97
CA ASP A 64 -18.45 -22.69 -29.80
C ASP A 64 -18.22 -23.69 -28.66
N CYS A 65 -17.43 -23.27 -27.69
CA CYS A 65 -16.84 -24.01 -26.58
C CYS A 65 -17.20 -23.38 -25.22
N VAL A 66 -18.30 -22.62 -25.15
CA VAL A 66 -18.75 -21.96 -23.92
C VAL A 66 -18.92 -22.96 -22.77
N ASN A 67 -18.35 -22.65 -21.61
CA ASN A 67 -18.44 -23.50 -20.41
C ASN A 67 -17.93 -24.95 -20.61
N VAL A 68 -17.08 -25.20 -21.61
CA VAL A 68 -16.53 -26.54 -21.86
C VAL A 68 -15.26 -26.76 -21.06
N ASN A 69 -15.10 -27.98 -20.51
CA ASN A 69 -13.84 -28.42 -19.91
C ASN A 69 -12.89 -28.97 -20.98
N LEU A 70 -11.80 -28.25 -21.17
CA LEU A 70 -10.66 -28.52 -22.04
C LEU A 70 -9.35 -28.57 -21.23
N THR A 71 -9.41 -28.87 -19.93
CA THR A 71 -8.25 -28.93 -19.04
C THR A 71 -7.21 -29.93 -19.58
N GLY A 72 -5.93 -29.53 -19.63
CA GLY A 72 -4.80 -30.37 -20.04
C GLY A 72 -4.80 -30.80 -21.50
N ARG A 73 -5.63 -30.18 -22.35
CA ARG A 73 -5.77 -30.58 -23.76
C ARG A 73 -4.61 -30.09 -24.61
N ASP A 74 -4.19 -30.94 -25.54
CA ASP A 74 -3.23 -30.57 -26.59
C ASP A 74 -3.98 -29.85 -27.74
N LEU A 75 -3.82 -28.53 -27.77
CA LEU A 75 -4.40 -27.61 -28.76
C LEU A 75 -3.29 -26.87 -29.54
N ARG A 76 -2.09 -27.48 -29.62
CA ARG A 76 -0.95 -26.88 -30.30
C ARG A 76 -1.18 -26.71 -31.79
N ASP A 77 -0.74 -25.56 -32.30
CA ASP A 77 -0.95 -25.13 -33.68
C ASP A 77 -2.42 -25.17 -34.15
N ALA A 78 -3.38 -25.18 -33.22
CA ALA A 78 -4.79 -25.23 -33.57
C ALA A 78 -5.24 -23.90 -34.18
N ASP A 79 -6.12 -23.97 -35.18
CA ASP A 79 -6.81 -22.81 -35.73
C ASP A 79 -8.13 -22.62 -34.96
N LEU A 80 -8.12 -21.67 -34.03
CA LEU A 80 -9.20 -21.37 -33.09
C LEU A 80 -9.72 -19.94 -33.28
N ARG A 81 -9.49 -19.35 -34.46
CA ARG A 81 -9.85 -17.96 -34.77
C ARG A 81 -11.35 -17.73 -34.66
N GLY A 82 -11.73 -16.65 -33.99
CA GLY A 82 -13.14 -16.32 -33.76
C GLY A 82 -13.91 -17.35 -32.93
N GLY A 83 -13.20 -18.30 -32.29
CA GLY A 83 -13.82 -19.30 -31.44
C GLY A 83 -14.37 -18.67 -30.17
N ASN A 84 -15.49 -19.19 -29.70
CA ASN A 84 -16.14 -18.76 -28.47
C ASN A 84 -15.80 -19.74 -27.34
N PHE A 85 -15.03 -19.28 -26.38
CA PHE A 85 -14.52 -20.01 -25.21
C PHE A 85 -14.92 -19.33 -23.90
N VAL A 86 -15.99 -18.53 -23.92
CA VAL A 86 -16.47 -17.84 -22.71
C VAL A 86 -16.69 -18.85 -21.58
N GLU A 87 -16.11 -18.57 -20.42
CA GLU A 87 -16.14 -19.42 -19.21
C GLU A 87 -15.65 -20.87 -19.43
N ALA A 88 -14.93 -21.15 -20.53
CA ALA A 88 -14.33 -22.46 -20.75
C ALA A 88 -13.19 -22.72 -19.75
N ASN A 89 -13.00 -23.97 -19.35
CA ASN A 89 -11.83 -24.38 -18.57
C ASN A 89 -10.74 -24.91 -19.49
N LEU A 90 -9.71 -24.12 -19.72
CA LEU A 90 -8.50 -24.39 -20.49
C LEU A 90 -7.26 -24.55 -19.57
N GLY A 91 -7.46 -24.84 -18.28
CA GLY A 91 -6.37 -24.99 -17.33
C GLY A 91 -5.38 -26.07 -17.79
N ASP A 92 -4.08 -25.80 -17.70
CA ASP A 92 -2.99 -26.67 -18.17
C ASP A 92 -3.06 -27.06 -19.66
N ALA A 93 -3.93 -26.44 -20.47
CA ALA A 93 -4.00 -26.74 -21.90
C ALA A 93 -2.74 -26.26 -22.64
N ASP A 94 -2.31 -27.03 -23.63
CA ASP A 94 -1.19 -26.67 -24.50
C ASP A 94 -1.72 -25.98 -25.76
N LEU A 95 -1.74 -24.65 -25.74
CA LEU A 95 -2.16 -23.76 -26.82
C LEU A 95 -0.95 -23.18 -27.57
N SER A 96 0.25 -23.77 -27.43
CA SER A 96 1.44 -23.21 -28.05
C SER A 96 1.33 -23.17 -29.57
N ASN A 97 1.69 -22.04 -30.17
CA ASN A 97 1.53 -21.73 -31.60
C ASN A 97 0.07 -21.73 -32.12
N ALA A 98 -0.93 -21.79 -31.25
CA ALA A 98 -2.34 -21.73 -31.69
C ALA A 98 -2.68 -20.34 -32.28
N ASP A 99 -3.63 -20.32 -33.22
CA ASP A 99 -4.19 -19.10 -33.79
C ASP A 99 -5.54 -18.81 -33.13
N LEU A 100 -5.54 -17.90 -32.16
CA LEU A 100 -6.68 -17.48 -31.34
C LEU A 100 -7.17 -16.07 -31.72
N ARG A 101 -6.84 -15.58 -32.92
CA ARG A 101 -7.24 -14.23 -33.35
C ARG A 101 -8.75 -14.06 -33.27
N ASP A 102 -9.18 -12.93 -32.73
CA ASP A 102 -10.59 -12.56 -32.55
C ASP A 102 -11.41 -13.57 -31.71
N ALA A 103 -10.78 -14.51 -31.00
CA ALA A 103 -11.48 -15.46 -30.14
C ALA A 103 -12.01 -14.77 -28.87
N ASP A 104 -13.16 -15.24 -28.37
CA ASP A 104 -13.73 -14.77 -27.11
C ASP A 104 -13.44 -15.78 -25.99
N LEU A 105 -12.51 -15.42 -25.11
CA LEU A 105 -12.07 -16.18 -23.93
C LEU A 105 -12.50 -15.46 -22.63
N SER A 106 -13.53 -14.61 -22.68
CA SER A 106 -13.97 -13.85 -21.52
C SER A 106 -14.38 -14.79 -20.37
N GLY A 107 -13.82 -14.56 -19.18
CA GLY A 107 -14.03 -15.40 -18.00
C GLY A 107 -13.48 -16.83 -18.09
N ALA A 108 -12.70 -17.17 -19.13
CA ALA A 108 -12.11 -18.50 -19.25
C ALA A 108 -11.04 -18.74 -18.18
N ASP A 109 -10.92 -19.99 -17.73
CA ASP A 109 -9.86 -20.45 -16.85
C ASP A 109 -8.69 -21.00 -17.69
N LEU A 110 -7.62 -20.23 -17.81
CA LEU A 110 -6.38 -20.55 -18.51
C LEU A 110 -5.22 -20.81 -17.51
N THR A 111 -5.55 -21.19 -16.27
CA THR A 111 -4.53 -21.42 -15.22
C THR A 111 -3.48 -22.43 -15.70
N GLY A 112 -2.21 -22.06 -15.70
CA GLY A 112 -1.11 -22.94 -16.14
C GLY A 112 -1.07 -23.25 -17.65
N ALA A 113 -1.93 -22.64 -18.46
CA ALA A 113 -1.98 -22.90 -19.89
C ALA A 113 -0.69 -22.46 -20.60
N ASN A 114 -0.25 -23.24 -21.59
CA ASN A 114 0.88 -22.90 -22.44
C ASN A 114 0.39 -22.14 -23.69
N LEU A 115 0.57 -20.84 -23.73
CA LEU A 115 0.24 -19.93 -24.84
C LEU A 115 1.51 -19.45 -25.58
N GLU A 116 2.65 -20.14 -25.43
CA GLU A 116 3.90 -19.71 -26.07
C GLU A 116 3.74 -19.62 -27.59
N ASN A 117 4.10 -18.46 -28.16
CA ASN A 117 3.96 -18.12 -29.58
C ASN A 117 2.52 -18.17 -30.13
N ALA A 118 1.50 -18.20 -29.27
CA ALA A 118 0.10 -18.15 -29.71
C ALA A 118 -0.22 -16.77 -30.29
N ASN A 119 -1.09 -16.71 -31.31
CA ASN A 119 -1.59 -15.47 -31.86
C ASN A 119 -2.94 -15.12 -31.25
N LEU A 120 -2.97 -14.12 -30.37
CA LEU A 120 -4.14 -13.64 -29.65
C LEU A 120 -4.59 -12.26 -30.15
N GLU A 121 -4.11 -11.81 -31.33
CA GLU A 121 -4.44 -10.50 -31.87
C GLU A 121 -5.97 -10.32 -31.95
N GLY A 122 -6.48 -9.25 -31.32
CA GLY A 122 -7.92 -8.95 -31.26
C GLY A 122 -8.76 -9.85 -30.34
N ALA A 123 -8.17 -10.81 -29.62
CA ALA A 123 -8.90 -11.71 -28.73
C ALA A 123 -9.47 -11.00 -27.48
N TRP A 124 -10.54 -11.54 -26.91
CA TRP A 124 -11.20 -11.00 -25.73
C TRP A 124 -10.92 -11.91 -24.53
N LEU A 125 -10.22 -11.40 -23.52
CA LEU A 125 -9.87 -12.12 -22.28
C LEU A 125 -10.38 -11.37 -21.05
N VAL A 126 -11.53 -10.69 -21.17
CA VAL A 126 -12.08 -9.89 -20.06
C VAL A 126 -12.37 -10.80 -18.88
N GLY A 127 -11.76 -10.49 -17.72
CA GLY A 127 -11.93 -11.28 -16.49
C GLY A 127 -11.42 -12.73 -16.57
N ALA A 128 -10.63 -13.10 -17.58
CA ALA A 128 -10.07 -14.44 -17.69
C ALA A 128 -9.00 -14.68 -16.61
N ASN A 129 -8.86 -15.92 -16.16
CA ASN A 129 -7.82 -16.32 -15.22
C ASN A 129 -6.64 -16.95 -15.99
N LEU A 130 -5.54 -16.21 -16.13
CA LEU A 130 -4.27 -16.66 -16.72
C LEU A 130 -3.18 -16.90 -15.67
N THR A 131 -3.56 -17.20 -14.42
CA THR A 131 -2.61 -17.49 -13.35
C THR A 131 -1.61 -18.56 -13.81
N GLN A 132 -0.30 -18.29 -13.68
CA GLN A 132 0.79 -19.19 -14.07
C GLN A 132 0.84 -19.59 -15.56
N ALA A 133 0.12 -18.89 -16.43
CA ALA A 133 0.16 -19.16 -17.87
C ALA A 133 1.51 -18.76 -18.52
N TYR A 134 1.90 -19.44 -19.59
CA TYR A 134 3.13 -19.16 -20.35
C TYR A 134 2.81 -18.43 -21.65
N LEU A 135 3.15 -17.15 -21.78
CA LEU A 135 2.82 -16.30 -22.94
C LEU A 135 4.06 -15.83 -23.72
N ARG A 136 5.23 -16.43 -23.54
CA ARG A 136 6.45 -16.00 -24.25
C ARG A 136 6.25 -16.01 -25.76
N GLY A 137 6.54 -14.89 -26.41
CA GLY A 137 6.39 -14.73 -27.86
C GLY A 137 4.94 -14.69 -28.35
N ALA A 138 3.94 -14.67 -27.46
CA ALA A 138 2.55 -14.51 -27.86
C ALA A 138 2.30 -13.13 -28.46
N VAL A 139 1.40 -13.06 -29.45
CA VAL A 139 1.01 -11.81 -30.10
C VAL A 139 -0.27 -11.31 -29.46
N LEU A 140 -0.20 -10.23 -28.68
CA LEU A 140 -1.34 -9.67 -27.93
C LEU A 140 -1.88 -8.35 -28.48
N ARG A 141 -1.48 -7.94 -29.68
CA ARG A 141 -1.89 -6.63 -30.22
C ARG A 141 -3.43 -6.51 -30.29
N ASN A 142 -3.99 -5.40 -29.81
CA ASN A 142 -5.45 -5.16 -29.71
C ASN A 142 -6.22 -6.19 -28.86
N THR A 143 -5.55 -7.00 -28.05
CA THR A 143 -6.20 -7.93 -27.12
C THR A 143 -6.80 -7.18 -25.94
N ASN A 144 -8.00 -7.60 -25.51
CA ASN A 144 -8.66 -7.03 -24.33
C ASN A 144 -8.46 -7.93 -23.10
N LEU A 145 -7.59 -7.50 -22.19
CA LEU A 145 -7.24 -8.18 -20.93
C LEU A 145 -7.81 -7.46 -19.70
N ASN A 146 -8.83 -6.60 -19.87
CA ASN A 146 -9.40 -5.86 -18.76
C ASN A 146 -9.91 -6.81 -17.65
N GLY A 147 -9.46 -6.58 -16.41
CA GLY A 147 -9.82 -7.40 -15.25
C GLY A 147 -9.27 -8.83 -15.26
N ALA A 148 -8.41 -9.20 -16.21
CA ALA A 148 -7.79 -10.53 -16.24
C ALA A 148 -6.79 -10.71 -15.09
N ASP A 149 -6.68 -11.92 -14.58
CA ASP A 149 -5.69 -12.29 -13.55
C ASP A 149 -4.50 -12.98 -14.21
N LEU A 150 -3.31 -12.38 -14.14
CA LEU A 150 -2.06 -12.90 -14.66
C LEU A 150 -1.04 -13.15 -13.54
N LEU A 151 -1.51 -13.47 -12.33
CA LEU A 151 -0.66 -13.86 -11.20
C LEU A 151 0.38 -14.91 -11.61
N GLU A 152 1.67 -14.62 -11.40
CA GLU A 152 2.79 -15.53 -11.72
C GLU A 152 2.92 -15.94 -13.21
N ALA A 153 2.20 -15.31 -14.14
CA ALA A 153 2.29 -15.60 -15.57
C ALA A 153 3.64 -15.17 -16.18
N ASP A 154 4.03 -15.78 -17.30
CA ASP A 154 5.29 -15.50 -18.00
C ASP A 154 5.05 -14.80 -19.35
N LEU A 155 5.25 -13.48 -19.36
CA LEU A 155 5.09 -12.60 -20.52
C LEU A 155 6.44 -12.03 -21.00
N THR A 156 7.54 -12.76 -20.76
CA THR A 156 8.88 -12.29 -21.14
C THR A 156 8.96 -11.91 -22.62
N GLY A 157 9.36 -10.68 -22.91
CA GLY A 157 9.57 -10.12 -24.24
C GLY A 157 8.29 -9.87 -25.05
N VAL A 158 7.11 -9.93 -24.42
CA VAL A 158 5.83 -9.73 -25.09
C VAL A 158 5.59 -8.25 -25.39
N ASP A 159 4.98 -7.97 -26.53
CA ASP A 159 4.52 -6.63 -26.89
C ASP A 159 3.08 -6.42 -26.38
N LEU A 160 2.92 -5.52 -25.41
CA LEU A 160 1.64 -5.11 -24.84
C LEU A 160 1.21 -3.72 -25.34
N THR A 161 1.90 -3.15 -26.33
CA THR A 161 1.43 -1.91 -26.98
C THR A 161 0.07 -2.16 -27.62
N GLU A 162 -0.86 -1.22 -27.46
CA GLU A 162 -2.26 -1.33 -27.95
C GLU A 162 -3.12 -2.41 -27.25
N THR A 163 -2.72 -2.91 -26.07
CA THR A 163 -3.57 -3.80 -25.26
C THR A 163 -4.46 -3.03 -24.28
N HIS A 164 -5.63 -3.58 -23.95
CA HIS A 164 -6.48 -3.04 -22.89
C HIS A 164 -6.22 -3.81 -21.59
N LEU A 165 -5.69 -3.11 -20.58
CA LEU A 165 -5.16 -3.71 -19.36
C LEU A 165 -5.81 -3.19 -18.07
N GLN A 166 -6.93 -2.46 -18.18
CA GLN A 166 -7.54 -1.79 -17.04
C GLN A 166 -8.04 -2.82 -16.02
N GLY A 167 -7.56 -2.70 -14.78
CA GLY A 167 -7.88 -3.63 -13.69
C GLY A 167 -7.24 -5.01 -13.80
N ALA A 168 -6.34 -5.24 -14.77
CA ALA A 168 -5.60 -6.50 -14.85
C ALA A 168 -4.62 -6.66 -13.68
N GLY A 169 -4.43 -7.89 -13.21
CA GLY A 169 -3.49 -8.25 -12.15
C GLY A 169 -2.25 -8.92 -12.73
N PHE A 170 -1.05 -8.44 -12.39
CA PHE A 170 0.25 -8.98 -12.81
C PHE A 170 1.14 -9.30 -11.60
N GLU A 171 0.54 -9.61 -10.46
CA GLU A 171 1.27 -9.90 -9.24
C GLU A 171 2.27 -11.05 -9.49
N LYS A 172 3.55 -10.87 -9.11
CA LYS A 172 4.63 -11.84 -9.32
C LYS A 172 4.85 -12.32 -10.76
N ALA A 173 4.22 -11.70 -11.76
CA ALA A 173 4.38 -12.07 -13.16
C ALA A 173 5.80 -11.77 -13.66
N LYS A 174 6.26 -12.51 -14.67
CA LYS A 174 7.51 -12.24 -15.38
C LYS A 174 7.22 -11.44 -16.64
N LEU A 175 7.60 -10.17 -16.61
CA LEU A 175 7.38 -9.15 -17.64
C LEU A 175 8.72 -8.56 -18.09
N ILE A 176 9.78 -9.38 -18.11
CA ILE A 176 11.12 -8.96 -18.53
C ILE A 176 11.07 -8.51 -19.99
N GLU A 177 11.62 -7.33 -20.30
CA GLU A 177 11.69 -6.73 -21.64
C GLU A 177 10.33 -6.54 -22.33
N VAL A 178 9.24 -6.49 -21.56
CA VAL A 178 7.88 -6.23 -22.10
C VAL A 178 7.78 -4.81 -22.66
N GLN A 179 6.99 -4.63 -23.72
CA GLN A 179 6.77 -3.33 -24.37
C GLN A 179 5.41 -2.76 -23.95
N LEU A 180 5.38 -1.57 -23.33
CA LEU A 180 4.20 -0.92 -22.76
C LEU A 180 4.15 0.59 -23.10
N GLN A 181 4.79 1.00 -24.20
CA GLN A 181 4.87 2.42 -24.56
C GLN A 181 3.49 3.01 -24.82
N ASN A 182 3.24 4.18 -24.23
CA ASN A 182 1.96 4.90 -24.29
C ASN A 182 0.74 4.09 -23.82
N ALA A 183 0.94 2.96 -23.12
CA ALA A 183 -0.16 2.15 -22.62
C ALA A 183 -0.91 2.90 -21.50
N ASN A 184 -2.23 2.72 -21.45
CA ASN A 184 -3.02 3.14 -20.30
C ASN A 184 -3.13 1.97 -19.30
N ILE A 185 -2.41 2.10 -18.19
CA ILE A 185 -2.28 1.11 -17.13
C ILE A 185 -2.44 1.75 -15.75
N ALA A 186 -3.28 2.78 -15.66
CA ALA A 186 -3.64 3.41 -14.39
C ALA A 186 -4.25 2.37 -13.42
N GLY A 187 -3.79 2.38 -12.16
CA GLY A 187 -4.27 1.48 -11.11
C GLY A 187 -3.91 -0.01 -11.28
N VAL A 188 -3.19 -0.40 -12.34
CA VAL A 188 -2.80 -1.80 -12.58
C VAL A 188 -1.88 -2.31 -11.47
N VAL A 189 -2.01 -3.60 -11.16
CA VAL A 189 -1.27 -4.25 -10.07
C VAL A 189 -0.09 -5.05 -10.61
N PHE A 190 1.13 -4.61 -10.29
CA PHE A 190 2.42 -5.22 -10.62
C PHE A 190 3.21 -5.65 -9.37
N THR A 191 2.54 -5.85 -8.23
CA THR A 191 3.22 -6.17 -6.97
C THR A 191 4.13 -7.39 -7.10
N ALA A 192 5.41 -7.25 -6.73
CA ALA A 192 6.45 -8.27 -6.84
C ALA A 192 6.70 -8.82 -8.26
N ALA A 193 6.21 -8.16 -9.31
CA ALA A 193 6.46 -8.55 -10.69
C ALA A 193 7.93 -8.33 -11.08
N ASN A 194 8.44 -9.15 -12.00
CA ASN A 194 9.74 -8.94 -12.63
C ASN A 194 9.56 -8.16 -13.94
N LEU A 195 9.93 -6.90 -13.94
CA LEU A 195 9.80 -5.92 -15.01
C LEU A 195 11.18 -5.43 -15.50
N GLN A 196 12.22 -6.25 -15.38
CA GLN A 196 13.56 -5.88 -15.81
C GLN A 196 13.57 -5.52 -17.30
N GLY A 197 14.12 -4.34 -17.64
CA GLY A 197 14.21 -3.87 -19.02
C GLY A 197 12.87 -3.56 -19.70
N ALA A 198 11.75 -3.55 -18.97
CA ALA A 198 10.45 -3.19 -19.52
C ALA A 198 10.43 -1.73 -20.02
N ASP A 199 9.70 -1.45 -21.11
CA ASP A 199 9.60 -0.11 -21.68
C ASP A 199 8.20 0.49 -21.49
N PHE A 200 8.10 1.43 -20.56
CA PHE A 200 6.92 2.22 -20.20
C PHE A 200 6.96 3.65 -20.74
N THR A 201 7.77 3.93 -21.78
CA THR A 201 7.91 5.30 -22.32
C THR A 201 6.54 5.90 -22.67
N GLY A 202 6.22 7.06 -22.08
CA GLY A 202 4.95 7.78 -22.26
C GLY A 202 3.71 7.09 -21.67
N ALA A 203 3.85 6.01 -20.90
CA ALA A 203 2.72 5.27 -20.34
C ALA A 203 2.00 6.03 -19.21
N GLN A 204 0.72 5.72 -19.02
CA GLN A 204 -0.12 6.25 -17.93
C GLN A 204 -0.22 5.22 -16.81
N LEU A 205 0.44 5.48 -15.68
CA LEU A 205 0.61 4.60 -14.52
C LEU A 205 0.04 5.21 -13.23
N GLN A 206 -0.91 6.13 -13.32
CA GLN A 206 -1.40 6.84 -12.15
C GLN A 206 -2.00 5.85 -11.13
N GLY A 207 -1.53 5.91 -9.89
CA GLY A 207 -1.95 4.99 -8.82
C GLY A 207 -1.58 3.52 -9.04
N ALA A 208 -0.72 3.17 -10.00
CA ALA A 208 -0.30 1.80 -10.24
C ALA A 208 0.43 1.21 -9.01
N ARG A 209 0.23 -0.08 -8.74
CA ARG A 209 0.84 -0.78 -7.59
C ARG A 209 2.05 -1.58 -8.04
N LEU A 210 3.25 -1.07 -7.78
CA LEU A 210 4.55 -1.61 -8.20
C LEU A 210 5.42 -2.04 -7.00
N SER A 211 4.83 -2.26 -5.84
CA SER A 211 5.60 -2.55 -4.62
C SER A 211 6.36 -3.87 -4.78
N GLN A 212 7.63 -3.91 -4.36
CA GLN A 212 8.56 -5.05 -4.51
C GLN A 212 8.83 -5.47 -5.97
N ALA A 213 8.36 -4.73 -6.97
CA ALA A 213 8.65 -5.05 -8.36
C ALA A 213 10.15 -4.87 -8.67
N ASP A 214 10.69 -5.73 -9.53
CA ASP A 214 12.02 -5.56 -10.09
C ASP A 214 11.92 -4.79 -11.41
N LEU A 215 12.23 -3.50 -11.34
CA LEU A 215 12.20 -2.53 -12.44
C LEU A 215 13.62 -2.22 -12.95
N SER A 216 14.61 -3.09 -12.69
CA SER A 216 16.00 -2.80 -13.03
C SER A 216 16.17 -2.57 -14.55
N GLY A 217 16.82 -1.48 -14.92
CA GLY A 217 17.06 -1.12 -16.32
C GLY A 217 15.81 -0.82 -17.15
N SER A 218 14.64 -0.64 -16.53
CA SER A 218 13.40 -0.29 -17.23
C SER A 218 13.40 1.18 -17.71
N PHE A 219 12.52 1.49 -18.67
CA PHE A 219 12.37 2.81 -19.26
C PHE A 219 11.01 3.40 -18.91
N PHE A 220 10.99 4.62 -18.40
CA PHE A 220 9.81 5.37 -17.97
C PHE A 220 9.84 6.80 -18.51
N VAL A 221 10.54 7.03 -19.63
CA VAL A 221 10.74 8.37 -20.17
C VAL A 221 9.37 9.02 -20.44
N ASP A 222 9.15 10.20 -19.87
CA ASP A 222 7.88 10.95 -19.95
C ASP A 222 6.62 10.19 -19.48
N ALA A 223 6.77 9.12 -18.70
CA ALA A 223 5.64 8.35 -18.14
C ALA A 223 4.98 9.10 -16.96
N ASP A 224 3.69 8.86 -16.72
CA ASP A 224 2.95 9.43 -15.60
C ASP A 224 2.68 8.41 -14.50
N LEU A 225 3.53 8.43 -13.48
CA LEU A 225 3.46 7.62 -12.26
C LEU A 225 2.87 8.39 -11.06
N SER A 226 2.07 9.44 -11.27
CA SER A 226 1.51 10.19 -10.15
C SER A 226 0.68 9.31 -9.22
N GLY A 227 0.95 9.40 -7.92
CA GLY A 227 0.33 8.56 -6.89
C GLY A 227 0.69 7.07 -6.93
N ALA A 228 1.63 6.63 -7.77
CA ALA A 228 2.01 5.21 -7.87
C ALA A 228 2.74 4.68 -6.62
N TRP A 229 2.66 3.38 -6.38
CA TRP A 229 3.22 2.71 -5.19
C TRP A 229 4.40 1.82 -5.54
N LEU A 230 5.61 2.33 -5.42
CA LEU A 230 6.88 1.67 -5.73
C LEU A 230 7.67 1.26 -4.47
N ASN A 231 6.98 0.97 -3.36
CA ASN A 231 7.66 0.64 -2.10
C ASN A 231 8.49 -0.64 -2.24
N ILE A 232 9.76 -0.59 -1.83
CA ILE A 232 10.72 -1.72 -1.89
C ILE A 232 10.95 -2.21 -3.33
N ALA A 233 10.55 -1.43 -4.35
CA ALA A 233 10.84 -1.77 -5.73
C ALA A 233 12.33 -1.58 -6.04
N THR A 234 12.86 -2.36 -6.96
CA THR A 234 14.24 -2.21 -7.44
C THR A 234 14.23 -1.48 -8.77
N LEU A 235 14.66 -0.23 -8.81
CA LEU A 235 14.75 0.62 -10.00
C LEU A 235 16.21 0.81 -10.47
N THR A 236 17.11 -0.09 -10.12
CA THR A 236 18.55 0.06 -10.40
C THR A 236 18.79 0.31 -11.89
N GLY A 237 19.40 1.45 -12.23
CA GLY A 237 19.69 1.81 -13.62
C GLY A 237 18.46 2.14 -14.49
N ALA A 238 17.27 2.24 -13.92
CA ALA A 238 16.06 2.62 -14.65
C ALA A 238 16.13 4.08 -15.16
N ASP A 239 15.46 4.36 -16.26
CA ASP A 239 15.41 5.69 -16.89
C ASP A 239 14.03 6.34 -16.69
N LEU A 240 13.91 7.22 -15.69
CA LEU A 240 12.71 8.00 -15.38
C LEU A 240 12.84 9.47 -15.84
N THR A 241 13.60 9.72 -16.91
CA THR A 241 13.76 11.07 -17.45
C THR A 241 12.41 11.69 -17.82
N GLY A 242 12.09 12.87 -17.28
CA GLY A 242 10.83 13.59 -17.55
C GLY A 242 9.58 12.98 -16.91
N ALA A 243 9.69 11.86 -16.19
CA ALA A 243 8.56 11.18 -15.60
C ALA A 243 7.85 12.01 -14.52
N ASN A 244 6.52 11.86 -14.41
CA ASN A 244 5.74 12.45 -13.33
C ASN A 244 5.57 11.46 -12.18
N LEU A 245 6.22 11.70 -11.05
CA LEU A 245 6.17 10.92 -9.81
C LEU A 245 5.47 11.70 -8.67
N SER A 246 4.65 12.71 -9.01
CA SER A 246 4.02 13.55 -7.99
C SER A 246 3.14 12.70 -7.06
N GLY A 247 3.35 12.80 -5.75
CA GLY A 247 2.64 12.00 -4.73
C GLY A 247 2.94 10.49 -4.73
N ALA A 248 3.91 10.02 -5.52
CA ALA A 248 4.27 8.61 -5.55
C ALA A 248 4.99 8.18 -4.25
N SER A 249 4.79 6.92 -3.84
CA SER A 249 5.49 6.32 -2.71
C SER A 249 6.59 5.38 -3.20
N MET A 250 7.83 5.62 -2.77
CA MET A 250 9.06 4.89 -3.13
C MET A 250 9.82 4.48 -1.86
N MET A 251 9.08 4.09 -0.82
CA MET A 251 9.66 3.76 0.48
C MET A 251 10.53 2.51 0.40
N GLY A 252 11.79 2.59 0.83
CA GLY A 252 12.72 1.46 0.75
C GLY A 252 13.09 1.04 -0.66
N ALA A 253 12.71 1.82 -1.68
CA ALA A 253 13.02 1.48 -3.07
C ALA A 253 14.52 1.62 -3.34
N ASN A 254 15.06 0.77 -4.21
CA ASN A 254 16.44 0.89 -4.67
C ASN A 254 16.48 1.67 -5.98
N LEU A 255 16.89 2.94 -5.92
CA LEU A 255 17.06 3.85 -7.06
C LEU A 255 18.53 3.94 -7.50
N SER A 256 19.39 2.98 -7.17
CA SER A 256 20.81 3.08 -7.49
C SER A 256 21.04 3.28 -8.98
N SER A 257 21.80 4.31 -9.37
CA SER A 257 22.08 4.68 -10.77
C SER A 257 20.84 4.99 -11.62
N THR A 258 19.69 5.25 -11.01
CA THR A 258 18.46 5.64 -11.71
C THR A 258 18.58 7.06 -12.29
N LYS A 259 18.04 7.28 -13.49
CA LYS A 259 17.93 8.63 -14.07
C LYS A 259 16.59 9.25 -13.70
N LEU A 260 16.62 10.42 -13.08
CA LEU A 260 15.44 11.22 -12.70
C LEU A 260 15.53 12.63 -13.29
N GLU A 261 16.30 12.80 -14.36
CA GLU A 261 16.52 14.11 -14.98
C GLU A 261 15.17 14.70 -15.43
N LYS A 262 14.86 15.94 -15.02
CA LYS A 262 13.60 16.64 -15.29
C LYS A 262 12.33 15.96 -14.76
N ALA A 263 12.46 14.94 -13.91
CA ALA A 263 11.31 14.27 -13.30
C ALA A 263 10.58 15.20 -12.32
N LYS A 264 9.27 15.01 -12.17
CA LYS A 264 8.43 15.74 -11.19
C LYS A 264 8.20 14.87 -9.97
N LEU A 265 8.77 15.21 -8.83
CA LEU A 265 8.65 14.46 -7.56
C LEU A 265 7.88 15.25 -6.50
N PHE A 266 7.00 16.17 -6.90
CA PHE A 266 6.25 16.98 -5.96
C PHE A 266 5.46 16.11 -4.97
N GLY A 267 5.72 16.27 -3.67
CA GLY A 267 5.03 15.48 -2.63
C GLY A 267 5.37 13.98 -2.59
N ALA A 268 6.36 13.50 -3.34
CA ALA A 268 6.74 12.08 -3.37
C ALA A 268 7.38 11.63 -2.05
N VAL A 269 7.23 10.35 -1.68
CA VAL A 269 7.75 9.76 -0.43
C VAL A 269 8.89 8.78 -0.75
N LEU A 270 10.12 9.13 -0.41
CA LEU A 270 11.34 8.36 -0.69
C LEU A 270 12.01 7.85 0.59
N VAL A 271 11.22 7.56 1.62
CA VAL A 271 11.74 7.19 2.95
C VAL A 271 12.52 5.87 2.85
N GLY A 272 13.81 5.87 3.22
CA GLY A 272 14.65 4.67 3.16
C GLY A 272 15.08 4.25 1.75
N ALA A 273 14.86 5.09 0.73
CA ALA A 273 15.27 4.76 -0.62
C ALA A 273 16.79 4.81 -0.81
N GLN A 274 17.34 3.85 -1.55
CA GLN A 274 18.77 3.82 -1.90
C GLN A 274 18.99 4.70 -3.14
N MET A 275 19.79 5.76 -3.06
CA MET A 275 19.90 6.76 -4.13
C MET A 275 21.34 6.95 -4.65
N GLN A 276 22.20 5.94 -4.48
CA GLN A 276 23.60 6.04 -4.89
C GLN A 276 23.71 6.15 -6.42
N GLY A 277 24.34 7.22 -6.92
CA GLY A 277 24.52 7.45 -8.36
C GLY A 277 23.26 7.91 -9.11
N VAL A 278 22.20 8.33 -8.42
CA VAL A 278 20.99 8.87 -9.06
C VAL A 278 21.31 10.18 -9.80
N LEU A 279 20.78 10.35 -11.02
CA LEU A 279 20.90 11.58 -11.79
C LEU A 279 19.64 12.45 -11.63
N LEU A 280 19.73 13.59 -10.94
CA LEU A 280 18.59 14.47 -10.60
C LEU A 280 18.53 15.76 -11.43
N PHE A 281 19.26 15.86 -12.55
CA PHE A 281 19.40 17.12 -13.26
C PHE A 281 18.04 17.70 -13.70
N GLY A 282 17.67 18.86 -13.13
CA GLY A 282 16.41 19.54 -13.43
C GLY A 282 15.15 18.92 -12.82
N ALA A 283 15.28 17.94 -11.91
CA ALA A 283 14.14 17.35 -11.21
C ALA A 283 13.48 18.35 -10.24
N ASP A 284 12.15 18.27 -10.11
CA ASP A 284 11.38 19.03 -9.11
C ASP A 284 11.12 18.19 -7.86
N LEU A 285 11.81 18.50 -6.77
CA LEU A 285 11.70 17.81 -5.48
C LEU A 285 10.84 18.56 -4.46
N THR A 286 10.06 19.56 -4.89
CA THR A 286 9.29 20.41 -3.97
C THR A 286 8.32 19.57 -3.12
N GLY A 287 8.45 19.61 -1.80
CA GLY A 287 7.60 18.84 -0.89
C GLY A 287 7.86 17.32 -0.86
N ALA A 288 8.89 16.82 -1.54
CA ALA A 288 9.30 15.43 -1.44
C ALA A 288 9.86 15.09 -0.04
N ARG A 289 9.58 13.88 0.46
CA ARG A 289 9.99 13.39 1.79
C ARG A 289 11.14 12.37 1.64
N LEU A 290 12.35 12.72 2.04
CA LEU A 290 13.59 11.94 1.79
C LEU A 290 14.23 11.33 3.06
N PHE A 291 13.48 11.10 4.13
CA PHE A 291 14.04 10.56 5.38
C PHE A 291 14.77 9.23 5.14
N ARG A 292 16.03 9.08 5.56
CA ARG A 292 16.86 7.86 5.32
C ARG A 292 17.22 7.57 3.86
N ALA A 293 17.15 8.56 2.97
CA ALA A 293 17.70 8.42 1.62
C ALA A 293 19.24 8.56 1.65
N GLU A 294 19.96 7.62 1.02
CA GLU A 294 21.43 7.67 0.96
C GLU A 294 21.92 8.37 -0.30
N LEU A 295 22.54 9.55 -0.14
CA LEU A 295 23.19 10.35 -1.20
C LEU A 295 24.69 10.54 -0.88
N THR A 296 25.55 10.65 -1.90
CA THR A 296 27.00 10.88 -1.73
C THR A 296 27.45 12.24 -2.28
N VAL A 297 28.58 12.75 -1.78
CA VAL A 297 29.19 14.01 -2.23
C VAL A 297 29.55 13.99 -3.73
N ASN A 298 29.86 12.83 -4.30
CA ASN A 298 30.15 12.70 -5.72
C ASN A 298 28.90 12.88 -6.58
N ASP A 299 27.72 12.50 -6.07
CA ASP A 299 26.42 12.69 -6.73
C ASP A 299 26.09 14.18 -6.89
N LEU A 300 26.56 15.02 -5.95
CA LEU A 300 26.34 16.47 -5.95
C LEU A 300 27.41 17.28 -6.71
N ARG A 301 28.62 16.71 -6.91
CA ARG A 301 29.81 17.47 -7.37
C ARG A 301 29.86 17.69 -8.89
N LEU A 302 29.15 16.86 -9.65
CA LEU A 302 29.16 16.85 -11.11
C LEU A 302 27.99 17.64 -11.71
N ASP A 303 27.11 18.20 -10.87
CA ASP A 303 25.92 18.93 -11.30
C ASP A 303 26.24 20.43 -11.61
N PRO A 304 26.07 20.89 -12.88
CA PRO A 304 26.34 22.28 -13.27
C PRO A 304 25.36 23.30 -12.67
N VAL A 305 24.17 22.88 -12.26
CA VAL A 305 23.16 23.71 -11.60
C VAL A 305 23.59 23.98 -10.16
N ILE A 306 24.13 22.99 -9.44
CA ILE A 306 24.69 23.19 -8.10
C ILE A 306 25.85 24.20 -8.10
N GLN A 307 26.65 24.25 -9.18
CA GLN A 307 27.67 25.28 -9.35
C GLN A 307 27.10 26.69 -9.61
N GLY A 308 25.86 26.79 -10.14
CA GLY A 308 25.15 28.05 -10.36
C GLY A 308 24.27 28.52 -9.20
N LEU A 309 23.96 27.65 -8.23
CA LEU A 309 23.17 27.99 -7.03
C LEU A 309 23.94 28.89 -6.08
N ASN A 310 23.25 29.80 -5.37
CA ASN A 310 23.88 30.64 -4.36
C ASN A 310 24.26 29.84 -3.09
N GLN A 311 25.12 30.40 -2.24
CA GLN A 311 25.64 29.71 -1.03
C GLN A 311 24.54 29.18 -0.08
N LEU A 312 23.36 29.79 -0.06
CA LEU A 312 22.24 29.46 0.82
C LEU A 312 21.42 28.26 0.30
N GLN A 313 21.31 28.13 -1.01
CA GLN A 313 20.72 26.95 -1.67
C GLN A 313 21.69 25.77 -1.64
N GLN A 314 22.98 26.03 -1.86
CA GLN A 314 24.03 25.03 -1.67
C GLN A 314 24.13 24.56 -0.21
N SER A 315 23.90 25.43 0.78
CA SER A 315 23.95 25.03 2.20
C SER A 315 22.79 24.12 2.59
N ARG A 316 21.58 24.33 2.04
CA ARG A 316 20.43 23.45 2.26
C ARG A 316 20.64 22.06 1.66
N ILE A 317 21.17 21.99 0.43
CA ILE A 317 21.48 20.71 -0.23
C ILE A 317 22.64 19.97 0.46
N ARG A 318 23.64 20.70 0.99
CA ARG A 318 24.76 20.08 1.74
C ARG A 318 24.40 19.67 3.18
N THR A 319 23.41 20.30 3.81
CA THR A 319 22.88 19.82 5.11
C THR A 319 22.06 18.54 4.97
N ASP A 320 21.50 18.29 3.78
CA ASP A 320 20.68 17.11 3.50
C ASP A 320 21.49 15.88 3.04
N VAL A 321 22.83 15.99 2.92
CA VAL A 321 23.67 14.88 2.42
C VAL A 321 24.96 14.66 3.24
N ALA A 322 24.84 13.76 4.24
CA ALA A 322 25.79 12.74 4.77
C ALA A 322 25.46 12.41 6.24
N LEU A 323 24.65 11.39 6.55
CA LEU A 323 24.98 9.95 6.75
C LEU A 323 25.70 9.56 8.07
N ALA A 324 25.09 9.88 9.21
CA ALA A 324 25.18 9.07 10.44
C ALA A 324 23.90 9.26 11.28
N GLY A 325 23.20 8.18 11.63
CA GLY A 325 22.21 8.20 12.71
C GLY A 325 20.78 8.63 12.37
N VAL A 326 20.22 8.21 11.23
CA VAL A 326 18.79 8.42 11.00
C VAL A 326 17.98 7.36 11.78
N GLN A 327 16.84 7.71 12.41
CA GLN A 327 15.88 6.81 13.10
C GLN A 327 14.63 6.55 12.24
N PHE A 328 14.05 5.34 12.32
CA PHE A 328 12.85 4.93 11.58
C PHE A 328 11.67 5.34 12.47
N ASP A 329 10.67 6.05 11.92
CA ASP A 329 9.52 6.50 12.71
C ASP A 329 8.18 5.99 12.15
N ALA A 330 7.13 6.22 12.94
CA ALA A 330 5.76 5.75 12.70
C ALA A 330 5.09 6.34 11.43
N HIS A 331 5.74 7.23 10.69
CA HIS A 331 5.26 7.77 9.42
C HIS A 331 5.74 6.95 8.21
N THR A 332 6.44 5.85 8.46
CA THR A 332 6.89 4.86 7.47
C THR A 332 5.74 3.86 7.21
N VAL A 333 5.00 4.07 6.12
CA VAL A 333 3.83 3.26 5.72
C VAL A 333 4.27 1.94 5.05
N TRP A 334 4.02 0.82 5.73
CA TRP A 334 4.23 -0.53 5.19
C TRP A 334 2.90 -1.15 4.72
N PRO A 335 2.86 -1.88 3.59
CA PRO A 335 1.65 -2.59 3.17
C PRO A 335 1.30 -3.76 4.10
N GLN A 336 0.01 -3.98 4.39
CA GLN A 336 -0.47 -5.17 5.12
C GLN A 336 -0.15 -6.47 4.35
N GLY A 337 0.24 -7.53 5.08
CA GLY A 337 0.32 -8.92 4.57
C GLY A 337 1.71 -9.44 4.14
N ASN A 338 2.80 -8.70 4.32
CA ASN A 338 4.14 -9.07 3.81
C ASN A 338 5.16 -9.53 4.87
N GLU A 339 4.69 -10.00 6.03
CA GLU A 339 5.52 -10.53 7.13
C GLU A 339 6.46 -11.67 6.68
N THR A 340 6.02 -12.46 5.70
CA THR A 340 6.77 -13.62 5.18
C THR A 340 7.89 -13.22 4.22
N VAL A 341 7.67 -12.18 3.40
CA VAL A 341 8.70 -11.59 2.53
C VAL A 341 9.76 -10.84 3.35
N LEU A 342 9.33 -10.14 4.41
CA LEU A 342 10.21 -9.56 5.43
C LEU A 342 11.08 -10.63 6.12
N SER A 343 10.50 -11.80 6.41
CA SER A 343 11.21 -12.98 6.94
C SER A 343 12.29 -13.51 5.99
N ASP A 344 12.00 -13.55 4.68
CA ASP A 344 12.91 -14.13 3.68
C ASP A 344 13.98 -13.13 3.19
N MET A 345 13.66 -11.83 3.06
CA MET A 345 14.60 -10.76 2.66
C MET A 345 15.67 -10.48 3.71
N LEU A 346 15.32 -10.57 4.99
CA LEU A 346 16.22 -10.23 6.10
C LEU A 346 17.06 -11.43 6.58
N GLY A 347 16.88 -12.60 5.96
CA GLY A 347 17.64 -13.82 6.25
C GLY A 347 17.63 -14.22 7.73
N ARG A 348 18.49 -15.17 8.11
CA ARG A 348 18.62 -15.64 9.51
C ARG A 348 18.95 -14.51 10.52
N GLN A 349 19.31 -13.32 10.06
CA GLN A 349 19.50 -12.12 10.88
C GLN A 349 18.18 -11.57 11.45
N TYR A 350 17.03 -11.75 10.78
CA TYR A 350 15.74 -11.44 11.39
C TYR A 350 15.35 -12.45 12.46
N ARG A 351 15.64 -13.75 12.27
CA ARG A 351 15.38 -14.76 13.30
C ARG A 351 16.32 -14.62 14.50
N GLN A 352 17.55 -14.15 14.30
CA GLN A 352 18.43 -13.73 15.39
C GLN A 352 18.11 -12.31 15.91
N GLN A 353 17.33 -11.47 15.24
CA GLN A 353 16.77 -10.25 15.85
C GLN A 353 15.47 -10.54 16.63
N THR A 354 14.70 -11.55 16.24
CA THR A 354 13.54 -12.02 17.02
C THR A 354 13.95 -12.94 18.17
N ASP A 355 15.06 -13.67 18.07
CA ASP A 355 15.58 -14.54 19.17
C ASP A 355 16.87 -14.03 19.84
N ALA A 356 17.55 -12.97 19.37
CA ALA A 356 18.62 -12.26 20.10
C ALA A 356 18.22 -10.85 20.59
N ASN A 357 16.97 -10.42 20.33
CA ASN A 357 16.22 -9.61 21.31
C ASN A 357 15.95 -10.38 22.63
N LEU A 358 16.46 -11.62 22.74
CA LEU A 358 16.63 -12.33 24.01
C LEU A 358 18.08 -12.36 24.55
N VAL A 359 19.16 -12.06 23.80
CA VAL A 359 20.51 -11.93 24.41
C VAL A 359 21.47 -11.05 23.57
N SER A 360 21.69 -9.82 24.07
CA SER A 360 22.83 -8.89 23.87
C SER A 360 23.25 -8.46 22.44
N GLY A 361 23.35 -7.17 22.09
CA GLY A 361 23.25 -5.97 22.91
C GLY A 361 23.34 -4.68 22.07
N GLU A 362 22.73 -3.63 22.64
CA GLU A 362 23.21 -2.24 22.78
C GLU A 362 24.01 -1.56 21.63
N GLU A 363 23.72 -0.30 21.33
CA GLU A 363 23.01 0.67 22.17
C GLU A 363 21.68 1.13 21.56
N MET A 364 20.72 0.19 21.49
CA MET A 364 19.43 0.48 22.13
C MET A 364 19.73 0.79 23.59
N VAL A 365 19.26 1.93 24.05
CA VAL A 365 19.26 2.29 25.45
C VAL A 365 18.44 1.21 26.17
N SER A 366 19.12 0.26 26.81
CA SER A 366 18.46 -0.75 27.63
C SER A 366 17.64 -0.06 28.72
N ALA A 367 16.71 -0.76 29.36
CA ALA A 367 16.06 -0.26 30.58
C ALA A 367 17.09 0.14 31.68
N GLU A 368 18.37 -0.24 31.53
CA GLU A 368 19.50 0.22 32.36
C GLU A 368 20.05 1.61 32.00
N HIS A 369 19.70 2.19 30.85
CA HIS A 369 20.26 3.45 30.36
C HIS A 369 19.24 4.51 29.91
N ALA A 370 17.93 4.20 29.92
CA ALA A 370 16.90 5.17 29.56
C ALA A 370 16.71 6.13 30.72
N ASP A 371 16.69 7.43 30.42
CA ASP A 371 16.44 8.41 31.45
C ASP A 371 15.02 8.24 31.98
N PHE A 372 14.03 7.94 31.12
CA PHE A 372 12.66 7.59 31.52
C PHE A 372 11.90 6.86 30.41
N MET A 373 10.75 6.28 30.78
CA MET A 373 9.85 5.56 29.88
C MET A 373 8.42 6.15 29.90
N MET A 374 7.84 6.33 28.71
CA MET A 374 6.43 6.68 28.51
C MET A 374 5.73 5.54 27.76
N ALA A 375 4.60 5.06 28.25
CA ALA A 375 3.85 3.97 27.63
C ALA A 375 2.35 4.24 27.61
N GLY A 376 1.65 3.86 26.55
CA GLY A 376 0.18 3.94 26.51
C GLY A 376 -0.36 4.42 25.18
N SER A 377 -1.46 5.16 25.23
CA SER A 377 -2.31 5.53 24.09
C SER A 377 -1.57 5.85 22.79
N THR A 378 -1.85 5.07 21.75
CA THR A 378 -1.44 5.34 20.36
C THR A 378 -2.01 6.65 19.82
N THR A 379 -3.04 7.22 20.45
CA THR A 379 -3.56 8.56 20.12
C THR A 379 -2.65 9.67 20.67
N VAL A 380 -2.10 9.50 21.88
CA VAL A 380 -1.23 10.50 22.52
C VAL A 380 0.23 10.38 22.04
N MET A 381 0.66 9.18 21.65
CA MET A 381 2.04 8.90 21.24
C MET A 381 2.58 9.84 20.13
N PRO A 382 1.86 10.15 19.04
CA PRO A 382 2.38 11.06 18.00
C PRO A 382 2.71 12.45 18.53
N LEU A 383 1.88 13.01 19.42
CA LEU A 383 2.12 14.30 20.07
C LEU A 383 3.37 14.23 20.96
N SER A 384 3.46 13.20 21.80
CA SER A 384 4.60 13.00 22.69
C SER A 384 5.91 12.78 21.92
N GLN A 385 5.86 12.07 20.79
CA GLN A 385 7.02 11.86 19.93
C GLN A 385 7.46 13.15 19.24
N ALA A 386 6.52 13.97 18.74
CA ALA A 386 6.83 15.25 18.11
C ALA A 386 7.53 16.21 19.09
N LEU A 387 7.02 16.29 20.33
CA LEU A 387 7.65 17.08 21.39
C LEU A 387 9.00 16.50 21.83
N TYR A 388 9.13 15.18 21.92
CA TYR A 388 10.42 14.56 22.22
C TYR A 388 11.47 14.84 21.14
N ASN A 389 11.10 14.75 19.87
CA ASN A 389 11.99 15.09 18.75
C ASN A 389 12.41 16.57 18.83
N SER A 390 11.48 17.49 19.07
CA SER A 390 11.79 18.92 19.25
C SER A 390 12.72 19.16 20.44
N TYR A 391 12.57 18.40 21.52
CA TYR A 391 13.45 18.45 22.68
C TYR A 391 14.88 18.03 22.33
N LEU A 392 15.04 16.98 21.52
CA LEU A 392 16.35 16.51 21.03
C LEU A 392 17.02 17.49 20.08
N GLU A 393 16.25 18.13 19.19
CA GLU A 393 16.75 19.13 18.23
C GLU A 393 17.37 20.36 18.92
N GLN A 394 16.96 20.65 20.16
CA GLN A 394 17.57 21.70 20.99
C GLN A 394 18.89 21.28 21.65
N GLY A 395 19.39 20.07 21.33
CA GLY A 395 20.65 19.55 21.84
C GLY A 395 20.56 18.95 23.25
N ASN A 396 19.36 18.67 23.75
CA ASN A 396 19.17 18.03 25.05
C ASN A 396 19.56 16.55 24.95
N PRO A 397 20.50 16.03 25.77
CA PRO A 397 21.05 14.68 25.63
C PRO A 397 20.16 13.57 26.25
N VAL A 398 18.90 13.87 26.54
CA VAL A 398 17.99 13.02 27.32
C VAL A 398 17.42 11.87 26.47
N ARG A 399 17.48 10.65 26.99
CA ARG A 399 17.06 9.40 26.33
C ARG A 399 15.72 8.93 26.89
N ALA A 400 14.64 9.10 26.14
CA ALA A 400 13.31 8.63 26.51
C ALA A 400 12.92 7.40 25.69
N GLN A 401 12.23 6.44 26.30
CA GLN A 401 11.58 5.34 25.60
C GLN A 401 10.07 5.62 25.49
N LEU A 402 9.53 5.68 24.28
CA LEU A 402 8.09 5.88 24.03
C LEU A 402 7.49 4.59 23.45
N LEU A 403 6.49 4.01 24.12
CA LEU A 403 5.77 2.82 23.65
C LEU A 403 4.29 3.13 23.38
N GLY A 404 3.86 2.96 22.13
CA GLY A 404 2.46 3.09 21.71
C GLY A 404 1.67 1.78 21.86
N MET A 405 0.57 1.84 22.59
CA MET A 405 -0.34 0.74 22.91
C MET A 405 -1.74 1.28 23.27
N SER A 406 -2.65 0.43 23.75
CA SER A 406 -3.94 0.92 24.28
C SER A 406 -3.74 1.66 25.61
N THR A 407 -4.64 2.59 25.94
CA THR A 407 -4.60 3.31 27.23
C THR A 407 -4.60 2.34 28.42
N GLY A 408 -5.37 1.25 28.37
CA GLY A 408 -5.42 0.25 29.43
C GLY A 408 -4.09 -0.50 29.62
N ILE A 409 -3.44 -0.94 28.52
CA ILE A 409 -2.13 -1.59 28.63
C ILE A 409 -1.07 -0.58 29.12
N GLY A 410 -1.17 0.69 28.73
CA GLY A 410 -0.32 1.76 29.26
C GLY A 410 -0.44 1.89 30.79
N PHE A 411 -1.66 1.83 31.31
CA PHE A 411 -1.88 1.77 32.75
C PHE A 411 -1.38 0.47 33.38
N ASP A 412 -1.38 -0.68 32.70
CA ASP A 412 -0.74 -1.88 33.25
C ASP A 412 0.78 -1.68 33.43
N TYR A 413 1.45 -1.07 32.45
CA TYR A 413 2.88 -0.73 32.55
C TYR A 413 3.17 0.30 33.65
N PHE A 414 2.24 1.22 33.91
CA PHE A 414 2.42 2.28 34.90
C PHE A 414 1.96 1.88 36.31
N CYS A 415 0.87 1.15 36.44
CA CYS A 415 0.20 0.84 37.70
C CYS A 415 0.41 -0.59 38.18
N LYS A 416 0.66 -1.58 37.30
CA LYS A 416 0.87 -2.97 37.73
C LYS A 416 2.32 -3.36 37.75
N THR A 417 3.03 -3.19 36.63
CA THR A 417 4.45 -3.57 36.53
C THR A 417 5.37 -2.49 37.07
N GLY A 418 4.95 -1.22 36.96
CA GLY A 418 5.76 -0.07 37.36
C GLY A 418 6.95 0.18 36.43
N GLU A 419 6.94 -0.39 35.23
CA GLU A 419 8.03 -0.28 34.25
C GLU A 419 8.09 1.09 33.57
N SER A 420 6.95 1.76 33.39
CA SER A 420 6.90 3.11 32.80
C SER A 420 6.90 4.21 33.86
N ASP A 421 7.50 5.36 33.54
CA ASP A 421 7.46 6.57 34.37
C ASP A 421 6.26 7.47 34.04
N ILE A 422 5.75 7.37 32.80
CA ILE A 422 4.55 8.04 32.34
C ILE A 422 3.59 7.05 31.68
N ALA A 423 2.32 7.08 32.09
CA ALA A 423 1.22 6.51 31.31
C ALA A 423 0.63 7.58 30.36
N MET A 424 0.69 7.33 29.06
CA MET A 424 -0.01 8.12 28.05
C MET A 424 -1.46 7.62 27.92
N ALA A 425 -2.44 8.50 28.02
CA ALA A 425 -3.84 8.08 28.10
C ALA A 425 -4.76 8.99 27.27
N SER A 426 -5.65 8.35 26.50
CA SER A 426 -6.73 9.03 25.75
C SER A 426 -8.09 8.99 26.47
N ARG A 427 -8.09 8.57 27.74
CA ARG A 427 -9.22 8.57 28.66
C ARG A 427 -8.73 8.73 30.11
N PRO A 428 -9.57 9.15 31.06
CA PRO A 428 -9.22 9.11 32.46
C PRO A 428 -8.87 7.70 32.95
N ILE A 429 -8.01 7.62 33.97
CA ILE A 429 -7.69 6.39 34.69
C ILE A 429 -8.94 5.81 35.36
N HIS A 430 -9.13 4.49 35.30
CA HIS A 430 -10.25 3.82 35.97
C HIS A 430 -9.95 3.55 37.46
N PRO A 431 -10.98 3.44 38.32
CA PRO A 431 -10.78 3.13 39.75
C PRO A 431 -10.00 1.83 40.01
N SER A 432 -10.14 0.82 39.14
CA SER A 432 -9.35 -0.41 39.23
C SER A 432 -7.86 -0.16 38.97
N GLU A 433 -7.53 0.67 37.98
CA GLU A 433 -6.14 1.04 37.64
C GLU A 433 -5.52 1.92 38.73
N VAL A 434 -6.31 2.81 39.36
CA VAL A 434 -5.87 3.56 40.56
C VAL A 434 -5.52 2.60 41.69
N THR A 435 -6.33 1.55 41.89
CA THR A 435 -6.08 0.52 42.91
C THR A 435 -4.80 -0.26 42.60
N ASP A 436 -4.57 -0.61 41.34
CA ASP A 436 -3.34 -1.26 40.89
C ASP A 436 -2.12 -0.36 41.18
N CYS A 437 -2.20 0.93 40.84
CA CYS A 437 -1.15 1.91 41.10
C CYS A 437 -0.80 2.00 42.60
N ALA A 438 -1.83 2.05 43.45
CA ALA A 438 -1.65 2.09 44.89
C ALA A 438 -0.95 0.82 45.43
N ALA A 439 -1.19 -0.35 44.81
CA ALA A 439 -0.55 -1.61 45.20
C ALA A 439 0.98 -1.60 45.00
N ILE A 440 1.49 -0.78 44.08
CA ILE A 440 2.93 -0.56 43.87
C ILE A 440 3.44 0.78 44.46
N ASN A 441 2.65 1.39 45.36
CA ASN A 441 2.95 2.68 46.02
C ASN A 441 3.07 3.88 45.06
N ARG A 442 2.32 3.89 43.96
CA ARG A 442 2.19 5.06 43.08
C ARG A 442 0.87 5.78 43.32
N THR A 443 0.93 7.11 43.34
CA THR A 443 -0.23 7.98 43.32
C THR A 443 -0.31 8.61 41.92
N PRO A 444 -1.13 8.06 41.00
CA PRO A 444 -1.21 8.56 39.64
C PRO A 444 -1.74 10.00 39.65
N ILE A 445 -1.04 10.90 38.98
CA ILE A 445 -1.43 12.30 38.81
C ILE A 445 -1.56 12.57 37.32
N SER A 446 -2.74 13.04 36.92
CA SER A 446 -3.03 13.44 35.54
C SER A 446 -2.47 14.82 35.20
N ILE A 447 -1.93 14.93 33.99
CA ILE A 447 -1.47 16.18 33.37
C ILE A 447 -2.14 16.23 31.99
N PRO A 448 -3.22 17.01 31.83
CA PRO A 448 -3.82 17.26 30.53
C PRO A 448 -2.85 18.01 29.61
N VAL A 449 -2.78 17.58 28.36
CA VAL A 449 -1.87 18.17 27.34
C VAL A 449 -2.58 18.61 26.06
N GLY A 450 -3.83 18.21 25.86
CA GLY A 450 -4.59 18.57 24.67
C GLY A 450 -5.88 17.80 24.54
N ILE A 451 -6.58 18.01 23.43
CA ILE A 451 -7.87 17.38 23.15
C ILE A 451 -7.88 16.92 21.70
N ASP A 452 -8.27 15.68 21.49
CA ASP A 452 -8.56 15.14 20.17
C ASP A 452 -10.08 15.12 19.93
N ALA A 453 -10.51 15.18 18.67
CA ALA A 453 -11.92 15.06 18.32
C ALA A 453 -12.11 14.18 17.08
N ILE A 454 -13.27 13.55 16.99
CA ILE A 454 -13.71 12.86 15.79
C ILE A 454 -14.63 13.78 14.98
N ALA A 455 -14.30 13.94 13.70
CA ALA A 455 -15.15 14.57 12.71
C ALA A 455 -16.09 13.53 12.09
N VAL A 456 -17.40 13.83 12.06
CA VAL A 456 -18.36 13.10 11.22
C VAL A 456 -18.61 13.94 9.98
N VAL A 457 -18.43 13.33 8.82
CA VAL A 457 -18.40 14.05 7.55
C VAL A 457 -19.30 13.39 6.52
N VAL A 458 -19.79 14.23 5.61
CA VAL A 458 -20.52 13.81 4.40
C VAL A 458 -19.85 14.45 3.18
N ASN A 459 -20.23 13.96 2.01
CA ASN A 459 -19.83 14.56 0.74
C ASN A 459 -20.10 16.08 0.70
N ALA A 460 -19.19 16.86 0.11
CA ALA A 460 -19.35 18.31 -0.06
C ALA A 460 -20.60 18.73 -0.87
N ASP A 461 -21.24 17.85 -1.63
CA ASP A 461 -22.50 18.07 -2.35
C ASP A 461 -23.74 17.65 -1.56
N ASN A 462 -23.59 17.04 -0.38
CA ASN A 462 -24.71 16.76 0.50
C ASN A 462 -25.28 18.09 1.04
N ARG A 463 -26.59 18.29 0.86
CA ARG A 463 -27.30 19.53 1.25
C ARG A 463 -28.42 19.29 2.28
N PHE A 464 -28.74 18.05 2.61
CA PHE A 464 -29.92 17.71 3.41
C PHE A 464 -29.59 17.40 4.88
N VAL A 465 -28.35 17.02 5.19
CA VAL A 465 -27.87 16.84 6.56
C VAL A 465 -26.77 17.84 6.87
N GLN A 466 -26.93 18.55 7.99
CA GLN A 466 -25.99 19.56 8.49
C GLN A 466 -25.79 19.40 9.99
N ASP A 467 -26.87 19.11 10.71
CA ASP A 467 -26.87 18.85 12.15
C ASP A 467 -27.48 17.48 12.45
N VAL A 468 -26.93 16.80 13.46
CA VAL A 468 -27.36 15.47 13.89
C VAL A 468 -27.33 15.34 15.40
N THR A 469 -28.23 14.53 15.96
CA THR A 469 -28.13 14.08 17.36
C THR A 469 -27.28 12.81 17.47
N ILE A 470 -26.89 12.41 18.69
CA ILE A 470 -26.26 11.09 18.92
C ILE A 470 -27.16 9.95 18.44
N GLN A 471 -28.48 10.10 18.60
CA GLN A 471 -29.44 9.11 18.13
C GLN A 471 -29.49 9.07 16.59
N ASP A 472 -29.39 10.23 15.94
CA ASP A 472 -29.31 10.28 14.48
C ASP A 472 -28.02 9.63 13.98
N LEU A 473 -26.87 9.87 14.63
CA LEU A 473 -25.62 9.18 14.29
C LEU A 473 -25.77 7.66 14.42
N ASN A 474 -26.35 7.16 15.51
CA ASN A 474 -26.59 5.73 15.67
C ASN A 474 -27.42 5.15 14.51
N ARG A 475 -28.47 5.86 14.07
CA ARG A 475 -29.30 5.43 12.93
C ARG A 475 -28.61 5.60 11.58
N ILE A 476 -27.94 6.73 11.34
CA ILE A 476 -27.14 6.99 10.14
C ILE A 476 -26.13 5.88 9.95
N PHE A 477 -25.55 5.36 11.03
CA PHE A 477 -24.54 4.31 10.98
C PHE A 477 -25.08 2.88 11.11
N SER A 478 -26.42 2.66 11.15
CA SER A 478 -27.01 1.32 11.24
C SER A 478 -28.15 1.04 10.23
N ALA A 479 -28.75 2.07 9.64
CA ALA A 479 -29.91 1.96 8.76
C ALA A 479 -29.56 1.58 7.31
N GLU A 480 -30.56 1.44 6.44
CA GLU A 480 -30.34 1.19 5.01
C GLU A 480 -30.43 2.50 4.19
N TYR A 481 -31.44 3.33 4.47
CA TYR A 481 -31.70 4.60 3.77
C TYR A 481 -31.60 5.81 4.71
N TRP A 482 -31.27 6.98 4.16
CA TRP A 482 -31.25 8.24 4.93
C TRP A 482 -32.61 8.54 5.59
N PHE A 483 -33.71 8.26 4.90
CA PHE A 483 -35.08 8.37 5.42
C PHE A 483 -35.35 7.54 6.69
N ASP A 484 -34.68 6.40 6.85
CA ASP A 484 -34.84 5.54 8.03
C ASP A 484 -34.18 6.15 9.29
N ALA A 485 -33.16 6.99 9.09
CA ALA A 485 -32.51 7.71 10.17
C ALA A 485 -33.33 8.93 10.60
N ASN A 486 -33.86 9.67 9.63
CA ASN A 486 -34.74 10.81 9.83
C ASN A 486 -35.75 10.93 8.68
N LEU A 487 -37.04 11.04 9.00
CA LEU A 487 -38.14 11.07 8.03
C LEU A 487 -38.13 12.30 7.11
N GLU A 488 -37.35 13.33 7.43
CA GLU A 488 -37.17 14.52 6.60
C GLU A 488 -36.05 14.36 5.55
N TRP A 489 -35.24 13.30 5.65
CA TRP A 489 -34.13 13.01 4.74
C TRP A 489 -34.55 12.14 3.55
N PRO A 490 -33.80 12.15 2.43
CA PRO A 490 -34.23 11.48 1.21
C PRO A 490 -34.25 9.96 1.35
N ARG A 491 -35.05 9.28 0.51
CA ARG A 491 -35.07 7.81 0.41
C ARG A 491 -33.92 7.29 -0.46
N GLU A 492 -32.73 7.77 -0.15
CA GLU A 492 -31.50 7.40 -0.84
C GLU A 492 -30.67 6.50 0.06
N GLU A 493 -29.96 5.58 -0.56
CA GLU A 493 -29.13 4.61 0.14
C GLU A 493 -27.96 5.30 0.85
N ILE A 494 -27.68 4.88 2.09
CA ILE A 494 -26.50 5.37 2.81
C ILE A 494 -25.29 4.54 2.38
N LEU A 495 -24.21 5.21 1.98
CA LEU A 495 -22.89 4.62 1.76
C LEU A 495 -21.99 5.05 2.93
N ARG A 496 -21.43 4.09 3.67
CA ARG A 496 -20.62 4.40 4.86
C ARG A 496 -19.19 4.02 4.63
N PHE A 497 -18.29 4.97 4.83
CA PHE A 497 -16.86 4.74 4.81
C PHE A 497 -16.32 5.02 6.19
N VAL A 498 -15.94 3.96 6.90
CA VAL A 498 -15.53 4.03 8.31
C VAL A 498 -14.11 3.49 8.50
N PRO A 499 -13.36 3.97 9.51
CA PRO A 499 -12.09 3.37 9.90
C PRO A 499 -12.28 1.89 10.21
N ASP A 500 -11.23 1.09 10.03
CA ASP A 500 -11.24 -0.32 10.39
C ASP A 500 -11.28 -0.53 11.92
N GLN A 501 -11.57 -1.76 12.33
CA GLN A 501 -11.73 -2.11 13.76
C GLN A 501 -10.42 -2.03 14.55
N ALA A 502 -9.28 -1.92 13.89
CA ALA A 502 -7.99 -1.73 14.55
C ALA A 502 -7.73 -0.25 14.89
N ALA A 503 -8.48 0.69 14.31
CA ALA A 503 -8.31 2.11 14.55
C ALA A 503 -8.95 2.53 15.89
N GLY A 504 -8.19 3.19 16.76
CA GLY A 504 -8.76 3.75 18.00
C GLY A 504 -9.87 4.78 17.76
N THR A 505 -9.93 5.39 16.56
CA THR A 505 -11.05 6.23 16.10
C THR A 505 -12.34 5.42 15.93
N PHE A 506 -12.27 4.18 15.43
CA PHE A 506 -13.41 3.27 15.36
C PHE A 506 -13.90 2.89 16.75
N ASP A 507 -12.99 2.43 17.61
CA ASP A 507 -13.32 2.01 18.98
C ASP A 507 -14.05 3.12 19.74
N PHE A 508 -13.49 4.33 19.74
CA PHE A 508 -14.11 5.45 20.43
C PHE A 508 -15.48 5.82 19.86
N PHE A 509 -15.63 5.85 18.52
CA PHE A 509 -16.92 6.12 17.91
C PHE A 509 -17.96 5.07 18.31
N VAL A 510 -17.59 3.79 18.34
CA VAL A 510 -18.46 2.70 18.76
C VAL A 510 -18.80 2.78 20.25
N GLU A 511 -17.86 3.17 21.11
CA GLU A 511 -18.13 3.42 22.53
C GLU A 511 -19.17 4.53 22.72
N GLN A 512 -19.01 5.66 22.03
CA GLN A 512 -19.89 6.82 22.18
C GLN A 512 -21.27 6.63 21.54
N ILE A 513 -21.33 5.99 20.35
CA ILE A 513 -22.55 5.93 19.55
C ILE A 513 -23.30 4.60 19.71
N PHE A 514 -22.58 3.52 20.02
CA PHE A 514 -23.12 2.15 20.04
C PHE A 514 -22.90 1.44 21.37
N GLU A 515 -22.57 2.17 22.45
CA GLU A 515 -22.34 1.61 23.79
C GLU A 515 -21.31 0.45 23.77
N GLY A 516 -20.29 0.58 22.91
CA GLY A 516 -19.23 -0.42 22.76
C GLY A 516 -19.60 -1.65 21.90
N LYS A 517 -20.76 -1.66 21.23
CA LYS A 517 -21.23 -2.80 20.43
C LYS A 517 -21.19 -2.51 18.92
N PRO A 518 -20.13 -2.93 18.21
CA PRO A 518 -19.92 -2.53 16.82
C PRO A 518 -20.85 -3.21 15.81
N GLN A 519 -21.57 -4.27 16.20
CA GLN A 519 -22.29 -5.13 15.25
C GLN A 519 -23.35 -4.39 14.45
N ALA A 520 -24.05 -3.41 15.04
CA ALA A 520 -25.04 -2.63 14.33
C ALA A 520 -24.41 -1.78 13.21
N LEU A 521 -23.20 -1.24 13.44
CA LEU A 521 -22.44 -0.49 12.45
C LEU A 521 -21.86 -1.40 11.36
N LEU A 522 -21.22 -2.50 11.77
CA LEU A 522 -20.54 -3.41 10.86
C LEU A 522 -21.51 -4.20 9.97
N ASN A 523 -22.70 -4.52 10.48
CA ASN A 523 -23.72 -5.25 9.72
C ASN A 523 -24.61 -4.33 8.88
N ALA A 524 -24.46 -3.00 8.99
CA ALA A 524 -25.25 -2.07 8.21
C ALA A 524 -24.94 -2.24 6.71
N PRO A 525 -25.95 -2.24 5.82
CA PRO A 525 -25.73 -2.37 4.39
C PRO A 525 -24.79 -1.29 3.87
N ARG A 526 -23.90 -1.66 2.93
CA ARG A 526 -22.96 -0.76 2.26
C ARG A 526 -22.02 0.00 3.22
N THR A 527 -21.67 -0.63 4.33
CA THR A 527 -20.53 -0.22 5.16
C THR A 527 -19.24 -0.77 4.60
N VAL A 528 -18.33 0.13 4.25
CA VAL A 528 -16.96 -0.17 3.84
C VAL A 528 -16.03 0.31 4.94
N THR A 529 -15.23 -0.60 5.47
CA THR A 529 -14.17 -0.29 6.43
C THR A 529 -12.84 -0.17 5.71
N SER A 530 -12.03 0.84 6.05
CA SER A 530 -10.65 0.92 5.54
C SER A 530 -9.70 1.41 6.63
N ALA A 531 -8.50 0.82 6.67
CA ALA A 531 -7.38 1.33 7.45
C ALA A 531 -6.78 2.62 6.85
N ASN A 532 -7.12 2.93 5.60
CA ASN A 532 -6.57 4.06 4.85
C ASN A 532 -7.55 5.24 4.84
N ASN A 533 -7.27 6.26 5.64
CA ASN A 533 -8.12 7.45 5.71
C ASN A 533 -8.29 8.18 4.35
N ASN A 534 -7.32 8.09 3.44
CA ASN A 534 -7.46 8.68 2.09
C ASN A 534 -8.50 7.95 1.25
N GLU A 535 -8.62 6.62 1.39
CA GLU A 535 -9.69 5.86 0.75
C GLU A 535 -11.05 6.23 1.33
N LEU A 536 -11.13 6.45 2.64
CA LEU A 536 -12.37 6.92 3.26
C LEU A 536 -12.80 8.25 2.64
N VAL A 537 -11.89 9.22 2.55
CA VAL A 537 -12.19 10.52 1.93
C VAL A 537 -12.54 10.38 0.46
N TYR A 538 -11.71 9.71 -0.34
CA TYR A 538 -11.95 9.50 -1.77
C TYR A 538 -13.33 8.91 -2.05
N ASN A 539 -13.72 7.91 -1.28
CA ASN A 539 -15.02 7.28 -1.45
C ASN A 539 -16.18 8.18 -0.98
N ILE A 540 -15.98 8.98 0.07
CA ILE A 540 -16.98 9.97 0.50
C ILE A 540 -17.17 11.05 -0.57
N ILE A 541 -16.10 11.59 -1.15
CA ILE A 541 -16.18 12.70 -2.13
C ILE A 541 -16.75 12.26 -3.49
N THR A 542 -16.64 10.98 -3.84
CA THR A 542 -17.14 10.44 -5.11
C THR A 542 -18.63 10.07 -5.09
N HIS A 543 -19.26 10.03 -3.90
CA HIS A 543 -20.64 9.59 -3.74
C HIS A 543 -21.47 10.64 -2.96
N PRO A 544 -22.49 11.26 -3.55
CA PRO A 544 -23.21 12.40 -2.93
C PRO A 544 -23.99 12.03 -1.65
N TYR A 545 -24.32 10.74 -1.47
CA TYR A 545 -25.03 10.21 -0.31
C TYR A 545 -24.12 9.49 0.69
N ALA A 546 -22.79 9.62 0.54
CA ALA A 546 -21.83 8.98 1.42
C ALA A 546 -21.58 9.77 2.71
N THR A 547 -21.26 9.02 3.76
CA THR A 547 -20.90 9.53 5.09
C THR A 547 -19.75 8.72 5.67
N GLY A 548 -19.01 9.32 6.60
CA GLY A 548 -17.96 8.64 7.34
C GLY A 548 -17.56 9.41 8.59
N PHE A 549 -16.61 8.87 9.34
CA PHE A 549 -16.00 9.56 10.47
C PHE A 549 -14.49 9.36 10.48
N MET A 550 -13.75 10.35 10.98
CA MET A 550 -12.29 10.36 10.98
C MET A 550 -11.75 11.27 12.09
N GLY A 551 -10.45 11.16 12.40
CA GLY A 551 -9.81 12.12 13.30
C GLY A 551 -9.90 13.55 12.73
N PHE A 552 -10.16 14.54 13.58
CA PHE A 552 -10.39 15.91 13.15
C PHE A 552 -9.19 16.50 12.38
N ALA A 553 -7.97 16.17 12.81
CA ALA A 553 -6.71 16.42 12.08
C ALA A 553 -6.82 16.12 10.58
N PHE A 554 -7.33 14.94 10.29
CA PHE A 554 -7.41 14.40 8.94
C PHE A 554 -8.53 15.04 8.15
N TYR A 555 -9.66 15.34 8.80
CA TYR A 555 -10.72 16.15 8.22
C TYR A 555 -10.21 17.54 7.80
N GLN A 556 -9.45 18.23 8.65
CA GLN A 556 -8.97 19.59 8.35
C GLN A 556 -8.15 19.66 7.06
N GLN A 557 -7.35 18.64 6.77
CA GLN A 557 -6.56 18.53 5.54
C GLN A 557 -7.43 18.34 4.29
N ASN A 558 -8.69 17.94 4.46
CA ASN A 558 -9.66 17.64 3.40
C ASN A 558 -10.94 18.50 3.49
N ALA A 559 -10.91 19.58 4.27
CA ALA A 559 -12.10 20.35 4.62
C ALA A 559 -12.77 21.03 3.42
N GLU A 560 -12.03 21.28 2.33
CA GLU A 560 -12.59 21.85 1.09
C GLU A 560 -13.47 20.85 0.33
N ALA A 561 -13.27 19.54 0.53
CA ALA A 561 -13.96 18.47 -0.19
C ALA A 561 -15.03 17.75 0.64
N LEU A 562 -15.20 18.13 1.92
CA LEU A 562 -16.07 17.45 2.87
C LEU A 562 -16.91 18.45 3.67
N ASN A 563 -18.18 18.11 3.89
CA ASN A 563 -19.02 18.84 4.83
C ASN A 563 -18.93 18.17 6.20
N LEU A 564 -18.55 18.95 7.22
CA LEU A 564 -18.56 18.54 8.61
C LEU A 564 -19.97 18.65 9.19
N LEU A 565 -20.45 17.60 9.85
CA LEU A 565 -21.72 17.64 10.57
C LEU A 565 -21.54 18.25 11.96
N SER A 566 -22.44 19.14 12.36
CA SER A 566 -22.58 19.50 13.76
C SER A 566 -23.31 18.42 14.53
N ILE A 567 -23.02 18.29 15.82
CA ILE A 567 -23.71 17.37 16.72
C ILE A 567 -24.46 18.20 17.76
N ASN A 568 -25.79 18.10 17.78
CA ASN A 568 -26.68 18.93 18.60
C ASN A 568 -26.43 20.44 18.45
N GLY A 569 -26.15 20.89 17.23
CA GLY A 569 -25.83 22.28 16.88
C GLY A 569 -24.39 22.70 17.20
N VAL A 570 -23.53 21.77 17.65
CA VAL A 570 -22.15 22.06 18.06
C VAL A 570 -21.16 21.51 17.03
N THR A 571 -20.24 22.35 16.57
CA THR A 571 -19.10 21.94 15.74
C THR A 571 -17.82 21.87 16.58
N PRO A 572 -16.87 20.98 16.25
CA PRO A 572 -15.59 20.90 16.95
C PRO A 572 -14.72 22.11 16.64
N ASN A 573 -14.38 22.87 17.68
CA ASN A 573 -13.40 23.95 17.68
C ASN A 573 -12.77 24.04 19.08
N VAL A 574 -11.70 24.84 19.24
CA VAL A 574 -10.96 24.94 20.52
C VAL A 574 -11.87 25.19 21.73
N VAL A 575 -12.91 26.02 21.58
CA VAL A 575 -13.82 26.33 22.70
C VAL A 575 -14.74 25.17 23.01
N THR A 576 -15.41 24.63 21.98
CA THR A 576 -16.44 23.58 22.13
C THR A 576 -15.86 22.23 22.53
N VAL A 577 -14.62 21.93 22.14
CA VAL A 577 -13.96 20.68 22.56
C VAL A 577 -13.43 20.78 23.99
N GLU A 578 -12.97 21.97 24.43
CA GLU A 578 -12.44 22.16 25.78
C GLU A 578 -13.52 22.24 26.85
N ASN A 579 -14.65 22.87 26.56
CA ASN A 579 -15.76 22.99 27.51
C ASN A 579 -16.70 21.77 27.51
N GLY A 580 -16.42 20.74 26.71
CA GLY A 580 -17.22 19.52 26.62
C GLY A 580 -18.53 19.66 25.84
N GLU A 581 -18.78 20.78 25.16
CA GLU A 581 -20.00 20.96 24.34
C GLU A 581 -19.99 20.06 23.10
N TYR A 582 -18.83 19.87 22.46
CA TYR A 582 -18.67 18.88 21.39
C TYR A 582 -18.38 17.51 22.00
N VAL A 583 -19.27 16.57 21.73
CA VAL A 583 -19.36 15.30 22.47
C VAL A 583 -18.42 14.19 22.00
N LEU A 584 -17.89 14.27 20.77
CA LEU A 584 -16.97 13.25 20.25
C LEU A 584 -15.51 13.67 20.46
N THR A 585 -15.12 13.88 21.72
CA THR A 585 -13.76 14.29 22.10
C THR A 585 -13.06 13.25 22.97
N ARG A 586 -11.73 13.23 22.86
CA ARG A 586 -10.85 12.43 23.71
C ARG A 586 -9.84 13.34 24.39
N PRO A 587 -9.72 13.30 25.72
CA PRO A 587 -8.67 14.04 26.40
C PRO A 587 -7.32 13.41 26.08
N LEU A 588 -6.29 14.22 25.88
CA LEU A 588 -4.90 13.76 25.79
C LEU A 588 -4.25 14.00 27.15
N LEU A 589 -3.91 12.92 27.84
CA LEU A 589 -3.44 12.94 29.22
C LEU A 589 -2.08 12.25 29.34
N LEU A 590 -1.22 12.81 30.19
CA LEU A 590 -0.04 12.13 30.71
C LEU A 590 -0.26 11.87 32.20
N TYR A 591 -0.02 10.65 32.66
CA TYR A 591 -0.08 10.27 34.07
C TYR A 591 1.33 9.98 34.59
N THR A 592 1.68 10.52 35.75
CA THR A 592 2.95 10.22 36.41
C THR A 592 2.77 10.26 37.94
N ASP A 593 3.86 10.07 38.69
CA ASP A 593 3.86 10.10 40.16
C ASP A 593 4.90 11.11 40.68
N ALA A 594 4.55 11.81 41.77
CA ALA A 594 5.40 12.85 42.35
C ALA A 594 6.78 12.32 42.81
N ALA A 595 6.85 11.08 43.30
CA ALA A 595 8.12 10.48 43.70
C ALA A 595 9.00 10.13 42.49
N ILE A 596 8.40 9.77 41.34
CA ILE A 596 9.14 9.55 40.09
C ILE A 596 9.76 10.87 39.62
N LEU A 597 8.96 11.94 39.51
CA LEU A 597 9.44 13.25 39.06
C LEU A 597 10.56 13.83 39.94
N ARG A 598 10.48 13.63 41.26
CA ARG A 598 11.51 14.10 42.20
C ARG A 598 12.83 13.32 42.07
N LYS A 599 12.77 12.04 41.70
CA LYS A 599 13.96 11.20 41.52
C LYS A 599 14.58 11.40 40.14
N ASN A 600 13.78 11.79 39.15
CA ASN A 600 14.16 11.82 37.76
C ASN A 600 14.14 13.25 37.19
N ARG A 601 15.28 13.93 37.31
CA ARG A 601 15.43 15.31 36.84
C ARG A 601 15.27 15.43 35.32
N ASN A 602 15.73 14.44 34.56
CA ASN A 602 15.64 14.44 33.10
C ASN A 602 14.18 14.37 32.65
N LEU A 603 13.36 13.54 33.32
CA LEU A 603 11.92 13.50 33.10
C LEU A 603 11.22 14.82 33.49
N ALA A 604 11.58 15.39 34.63
CA ALA A 604 11.02 16.66 35.09
C ALA A 604 11.30 17.83 34.12
N GLU A 605 12.53 17.90 33.58
CA GLU A 605 12.92 18.88 32.58
C GLU A 605 12.20 18.65 31.25
N PHE A 606 12.07 17.38 30.81
CA PHE A 606 11.30 17.05 29.62
C PHE A 606 9.81 17.40 29.75
N LEU A 607 9.15 17.09 30.86
CA LEU A 607 7.74 17.46 31.05
C LEU A 607 7.53 18.98 31.12
N ARG A 608 8.51 19.73 31.65
CA ARG A 608 8.47 21.19 31.61
C ARG A 608 8.53 21.69 30.17
N PHE A 609 9.49 21.20 29.41
CA PHE A 609 9.59 21.48 27.98
C PHE A 609 8.31 21.10 27.22
N TYR A 610 7.76 19.92 27.51
CA TYR A 610 6.52 19.41 26.92
C TYR A 610 5.41 20.45 27.09
N LEU A 611 5.13 20.87 28.33
CA LEU A 611 4.04 21.81 28.61
C LEU A 611 4.32 23.25 28.16
N GLU A 612 5.58 23.65 28.01
CA GLU A 612 5.95 24.95 27.47
C GLU A 612 5.74 25.03 25.95
N ASN A 613 5.84 23.90 25.24
CA ASN A 613 5.86 23.86 23.78
C ASN A 613 4.66 23.13 23.15
N VAL A 614 3.84 22.42 23.95
CA VAL A 614 2.76 21.57 23.42
C VAL A 614 1.80 22.32 22.51
N ASN A 615 1.38 23.54 22.86
CA ASN A 615 0.43 24.31 22.07
C ASN A 615 0.97 24.76 20.70
N GLU A 616 2.30 24.87 20.53
CA GLU A 616 2.93 25.22 19.25
C GLU A 616 3.02 24.02 18.29
N VAL A 617 3.05 22.81 18.85
CA VAL A 617 3.23 21.56 18.11
C VAL A 617 1.91 20.85 17.85
N ILE A 618 0.98 20.91 18.80
CA ILE A 618 -0.23 20.09 18.82
C ILE A 618 -1.14 20.28 17.59
N GLY A 619 -1.24 21.52 17.09
CA GLY A 619 -1.99 21.80 15.87
C GLY A 619 -1.37 21.18 14.61
N GLN A 620 -0.05 20.97 14.59
CA GLN A 620 0.65 20.32 13.47
C GLN A 620 0.40 18.80 13.46
N VAL A 621 0.18 18.23 14.64
CA VAL A 621 -0.25 16.83 14.83
C VAL A 621 -1.77 16.70 14.57
N GLY A 622 -2.49 17.82 14.57
CA GLY A 622 -3.90 17.93 14.22
C GLY A 622 -4.87 17.74 15.40
N TYR A 623 -4.38 17.93 16.62
CA TYR A 623 -5.21 17.98 17.82
C TYR A 623 -5.45 19.43 18.26
N PHE A 624 -6.39 19.61 19.18
CA PHE A 624 -6.72 20.91 19.74
C PHE A 624 -5.81 21.25 20.93
N PRO A 625 -5.21 22.45 20.93
CA PRO A 625 -4.47 22.94 22.09
C PRO A 625 -5.41 23.18 23.27
N LEU A 626 -4.85 23.05 24.48
CA LEU A 626 -5.52 23.57 25.67
C LEU A 626 -5.52 25.11 25.61
N SER A 627 -6.56 25.74 26.17
CA SER A 627 -6.55 27.17 26.39
C SER A 627 -5.38 27.58 27.29
N PRO A 628 -4.90 28.83 27.19
CA PRO A 628 -3.82 29.30 28.05
C PRO A 628 -4.10 29.09 29.54
N ALA A 629 -5.36 29.21 29.97
CA ALA A 629 -5.77 28.98 31.36
C ALA A 629 -5.71 27.49 31.76
N ALA A 630 -6.13 26.58 30.88
CA ALA A 630 -6.04 25.13 31.12
C ALA A 630 -4.59 24.64 31.10
N LEU A 631 -3.77 25.13 30.14
CA LEU A 631 -2.35 24.81 30.09
C LEU A 631 -1.60 25.34 31.32
N GLU A 632 -1.91 26.57 31.78
CA GLU A 632 -1.32 27.13 33.01
C GLU A 632 -1.65 26.28 34.24
N LYS A 633 -2.84 25.66 34.30
CA LYS A 633 -3.17 24.68 35.36
C LYS A 633 -2.28 23.44 35.27
N SER A 634 -2.09 22.86 34.09
CA SER A 634 -1.17 21.73 33.89
C SER A 634 0.27 22.08 34.27
N GLN A 635 0.75 23.27 33.89
CA GLN A 635 2.08 23.77 34.23
C GLN A 635 2.22 24.04 35.74
N THR A 636 1.21 24.64 36.37
CA THR A 636 1.17 24.84 37.83
C THR A 636 1.21 23.50 38.55
N ARG A 637 0.41 22.53 38.09
CA ARG A 637 0.40 21.18 38.65
C ARG A 637 1.78 20.55 38.59
N LEU A 638 2.46 20.60 37.45
CA LEU A 638 3.84 20.10 37.33
C LEU A 638 4.80 20.82 38.30
N ARG A 639 4.69 22.15 38.45
CA ARG A 639 5.52 22.92 39.40
C ARG A 639 5.28 22.50 40.86
N GLU A 640 4.03 22.27 41.25
CA GLU A 640 3.68 21.77 42.59
C GLU A 640 4.34 20.42 42.86
N LEU A 641 4.22 19.47 41.92
CA LEU A 641 4.79 18.13 42.05
C LEU A 641 6.32 18.14 42.22
N LEU A 642 7.01 19.11 41.61
CA LEU A 642 8.45 19.28 41.75
C LEU A 642 8.86 19.96 43.07
N ASN A 643 7.97 20.74 43.71
CA ASN A 643 8.28 21.59 44.87
C ASN A 643 7.88 20.99 46.23
N GLU A 644 7.08 19.93 46.29
CA GLU A 644 6.59 19.29 47.53
C GLU A 644 7.68 18.71 48.48
N GLY A 645 8.97 18.87 48.15
CA GLY A 645 10.09 18.58 49.07
C GLY A 645 10.29 19.59 50.22
N ASN A 646 9.54 20.71 50.23
CA ASN A 646 9.71 21.77 51.24
C ASN A 646 8.47 22.06 52.12
N SER A 647 7.40 21.28 52.02
CA SER A 647 6.26 21.42 52.92
C SER A 647 5.71 20.05 53.32
N GLN A 648 5.98 19.64 54.56
CA GLN A 648 5.09 18.71 55.25
C GLN A 648 3.70 19.34 55.31
N GLY A 649 2.74 18.76 54.60
CA GLY A 649 1.37 19.27 54.56
C GLY A 649 0.47 18.30 53.82
N ASN A 650 -0.18 17.45 54.58
CA ASN A 650 -1.18 16.49 54.17
C ASN A 650 -2.42 17.23 53.63
N ASP A 651 -2.61 17.28 52.30
CA ASP A 651 -3.91 17.62 51.70
C ASP A 651 -4.17 16.73 50.49
N SER A 652 -5.16 15.84 50.64
CA SER A 652 -5.81 15.12 49.55
C SER A 652 -6.54 16.12 48.66
N ILE A 653 -5.97 16.47 47.51
CA ILE A 653 -6.59 17.37 46.54
C ILE A 653 -7.42 16.52 45.57
N ASN A 654 -8.74 16.59 45.73
CA ASN A 654 -9.74 16.00 44.86
C ASN A 654 -9.51 16.41 43.39
N GLU A 655 -9.63 15.44 42.48
CA GLU A 655 -9.72 15.68 41.04
C GLU A 655 -10.85 16.67 40.73
N PRO A 656 -10.64 17.69 39.87
CA PRO A 656 -11.77 18.41 39.29
C PRO A 656 -12.55 17.43 38.41
N ALA A 657 -13.86 17.36 38.61
CA ALA A 657 -14.76 16.70 37.68
C ALA A 657 -14.71 17.45 36.34
N TRP A 658 -14.05 16.85 35.35
CA TRP A 658 -14.14 17.26 33.96
C TRP A 658 -15.39 16.57 33.40
N HIS A 659 -16.43 17.36 33.12
CA HIS A 659 -17.67 16.92 32.49
C HIS A 659 -17.66 17.27 31.01
#